data_AF-N1PC61-F1
#
_entry.id   AF-N1PC61-F1
#
_cell.length_a   1.000
_cell.length_b   1.000
_cell.length_c   1.000
_cell.angle_alpha   90.00
_cell.angle_beta   90.00
_cell.angle_gamma   90.00
#
_symmetry.space_group_name_H-M   'P 1'
#
loop_
_entity.id
_entity.type
_entity.pdbx_description
1 polymer ?
#
loop_
_entity_poly.entity_id
_entity_poly.type
_entity_poly.pdbx_seq_one_letter_code
_entity_poly.pdbx_strand_id
1 'polypeptide(L)'
;MTTRSHGLMRVFWPSDAPRDDIPGVLVGWRNSELDVLVVGVLQGVDAKNVDYALRMRTLFRGSPHSVDKILFHCGDKSLQVLGTLNAESVVETFDPKALSLHTVSRSYIPRVDCPRSAPMTIQIVSFDRPDPNRMQYLSLTPISLALEDKSGAFGSVPPFDRIDQDEEVERRRKEKLVKKLRKHTVIHHARTEKELALNTIIIQINCSTELDALMQENIAMVGVRIKRTMSVSERMVESASTLWDFSLLWSKQTLKHHVGPFAYQMFILYLMVLRVGAEGLLMLLDWRPFGNAALKDISATAQQVDIRLQQFCYWPDQYMTLHKRRNDWESITNSHPDYIRFFNSLWLVANDVIIGIALGSYIIENVDFVAGQMDSIMNNYSIEGLQRMLTWLMDFPAGLKLNTELATFLGDLFLWVIDYWSGCMSQLRPSLPVIVRLIGVSSFAGASLPIAMFSDLLSVLTIHIYSFYIASARIYNWQLTIIISLFHLFRGKKRNVLRNRIDSCDYDLDQLLLGTILFTLIVFLLPTVAVFYATFAGARMAIIALKAALDTWLACLNHFPLFALMLRIKDSRRLPGGIRFELQDNPRALISASEQQLSTAPTSYVKLKSIALPLSQTFSQYNQLGHRLRKHYLSPRVFLCLVSGQFVPPIHRKNLYSLQYSMLPIQRITIGELWKLLTEERKPNGVIHTNGNIVAPAGNRKPGGRTKSSLTGYWWSK
;
A
#
# COMPACT_ATOMS: atom_id res chain seq x y z
N MET A 1 -25.88 -26.81 -40.39
CA MET A 1 -25.01 -27.43 -39.36
C MET A 1 -25.68 -27.23 -38.01
N THR A 2 -26.24 -28.30 -37.46
CA THR A 2 -26.93 -28.32 -36.16
C THR A 2 -25.89 -28.21 -35.05
N THR A 3 -25.82 -27.05 -34.41
CA THR A 3 -25.05 -26.85 -33.18
C THR A 3 -25.68 -27.69 -32.08
N ARG A 4 -25.21 -28.93 -31.87
CA ARG A 4 -25.46 -29.66 -30.62
C ARG A 4 -24.89 -28.80 -29.50
N SER A 5 -25.76 -28.25 -28.64
CA SER A 5 -25.36 -27.52 -27.45
C SER A 5 -24.77 -28.50 -26.44
N HIS A 6 -23.50 -28.85 -26.61
CA HIS A 6 -22.80 -29.67 -25.63
C HIS A 6 -22.65 -28.87 -24.33
N GLY A 7 -23.24 -29.37 -23.24
CA GLY A 7 -23.14 -28.72 -21.92
C GLY A 7 -21.73 -28.88 -21.36
N LEU A 8 -21.06 -27.78 -21.00
CA LEU A 8 -19.77 -27.83 -20.30
C LEU A 8 -20.00 -27.84 -18.79
N MET A 9 -19.61 -28.94 -18.13
CA MET A 9 -19.58 -29.09 -16.67
C MET A 9 -18.18 -28.82 -16.12
N ARG A 10 -18.08 -27.96 -15.11
CA ARG A 10 -16.83 -27.62 -14.43
C ARG A 10 -16.85 -28.18 -13.01
N VAL A 11 -15.87 -29.03 -12.72
CA VAL A 11 -15.65 -29.60 -11.38
C VAL A 11 -14.37 -29.00 -10.83
N PHE A 12 -14.46 -28.16 -9.81
CA PHE A 12 -13.31 -27.64 -9.10
C PHE A 12 -12.86 -28.67 -8.06
N TRP A 13 -11.63 -29.16 -8.23
CA TRP A 13 -11.09 -30.28 -7.46
C TRP A 13 -9.87 -29.87 -6.62
N PRO A 14 -9.85 -30.15 -5.31
CA PRO A 14 -8.71 -29.83 -4.46
C PRO A 14 -7.53 -30.78 -4.72
N SER A 15 -6.33 -30.24 -4.96
CA SER A 15 -5.11 -31.02 -5.27
C SER A 15 -4.65 -31.94 -4.11
N ASP A 16 -5.08 -31.65 -2.88
CA ASP A 16 -4.77 -32.37 -1.64
C ASP A 16 -5.82 -33.41 -1.26
N ALA A 17 -6.81 -33.66 -2.12
CA ALA A 17 -7.81 -34.72 -1.91
C ALA A 17 -7.16 -36.09 -1.67
N PRO A 18 -7.79 -36.96 -0.86
CA PRO A 18 -7.28 -38.29 -0.57
C PRO A 18 -7.15 -39.14 -1.84
N ARG A 19 -6.14 -40.02 -1.85
CA ARG A 19 -5.73 -40.80 -3.04
C ARG A 19 -6.01 -42.28 -2.94
N ASP A 20 -6.49 -42.72 -1.78
CA ASP A 20 -6.74 -44.13 -1.53
C ASP A 20 -7.98 -44.59 -2.28
N ASP A 21 -8.03 -45.88 -2.59
CA ASP A 21 -9.17 -46.51 -3.27
C ASP A 21 -10.37 -46.74 -2.32
N ILE A 22 -10.39 -46.05 -1.18
CA ILE A 22 -11.44 -46.17 -0.17
C ILE A 22 -12.68 -45.42 -0.68
N PRO A 23 -13.89 -46.02 -0.62
CA PRO A 23 -15.11 -45.34 -1.00
C PRO A 23 -15.34 -44.12 -0.10
N GLY A 24 -15.71 -42.99 -0.72
CA GLY A 24 -15.92 -41.73 -0.02
C GLY A 24 -17.04 -40.91 -0.60
N VAL A 25 -17.50 -39.91 0.17
CA VAL A 25 -18.57 -38.99 -0.23
C VAL A 25 -17.98 -37.63 -0.53
N LEU A 26 -18.37 -37.05 -1.67
CA LEU A 26 -17.96 -35.73 -2.11
C LEU A 26 -18.86 -34.69 -1.46
N VAL A 27 -18.28 -33.76 -0.70
CA VAL A 27 -19.01 -32.66 -0.04
C VAL A 27 -18.53 -31.33 -0.60
N GLY A 28 -19.46 -30.43 -0.91
CA GLY A 28 -19.10 -29.09 -1.37
C GLY A 28 -20.28 -28.23 -1.81
N TRP A 29 -20.01 -27.25 -2.66
CA TRP A 29 -21.01 -26.31 -3.16
C TRP A 29 -21.38 -26.58 -4.61
N ARG A 30 -22.67 -26.52 -4.88
CA ARG A 30 -23.23 -26.47 -6.23
C ARG A 30 -23.54 -25.03 -6.58
N ASN A 31 -22.70 -24.42 -7.41
CA ASN A 31 -22.83 -23.01 -7.77
C ASN A 31 -23.80 -22.78 -8.92
N SER A 32 -23.83 -23.71 -9.86
CA SER A 32 -24.78 -23.82 -10.98
C SER A 32 -25.09 -25.30 -11.19
N GLU A 33 -26.04 -25.65 -12.07
CA GLU A 33 -26.31 -27.05 -12.44
C GLU A 33 -25.07 -27.76 -12.98
N LEU A 34 -24.16 -27.00 -13.61
CA LEU A 34 -22.95 -27.50 -14.25
C LEU A 34 -21.66 -27.01 -13.58
N ASP A 35 -21.73 -26.25 -12.48
CA ASP A 35 -20.55 -25.74 -11.77
C ASP A 35 -20.55 -26.24 -10.33
N VAL A 36 -19.61 -27.13 -10.03
CA VAL A 36 -19.51 -27.80 -8.75
C VAL A 36 -18.11 -27.58 -8.16
N LEU A 37 -18.06 -27.19 -6.90
CA LEU A 37 -16.82 -27.04 -6.13
C LEU A 37 -16.79 -28.09 -5.03
N VAL A 38 -15.82 -29.00 -5.12
CA VAL A 38 -15.58 -30.00 -4.08
C VAL A 38 -14.77 -29.33 -2.96
N VAL A 39 -15.35 -29.32 -1.76
CA VAL A 39 -14.69 -28.78 -0.56
C VAL A 39 -13.87 -29.85 0.12
N GLY A 40 -14.37 -31.07 0.22
CA GLY A 40 -13.72 -32.18 0.92
C GLY A 40 -14.24 -33.53 0.47
N VAL A 41 -13.47 -34.59 0.74
CA VAL A 41 -13.84 -35.98 0.51
C VAL A 41 -13.85 -36.70 1.85
N LEU A 42 -15.02 -37.20 2.26
CA LEU A 42 -15.19 -37.94 3.51
C LEU A 42 -15.13 -39.44 3.21
N GLN A 43 -14.04 -40.12 3.59
CA GLN A 43 -13.84 -41.55 3.33
C GLN A 43 -14.56 -42.43 4.37
N GLY A 44 -15.05 -43.60 3.96
CA GLY A 44 -15.60 -44.62 4.87
C GLY A 44 -16.98 -44.29 5.47
N VAL A 45 -17.75 -43.41 4.84
CA VAL A 45 -19.07 -42.97 5.31
C VAL A 45 -20.09 -43.03 4.16
N ASP A 46 -21.34 -43.36 4.46
CA ASP A 46 -22.43 -43.39 3.48
C ASP A 46 -22.98 -41.99 3.16
N ALA A 47 -23.31 -41.75 1.88
CA ALA A 47 -23.83 -40.46 1.39
C ALA A 47 -25.09 -39.97 2.14
N LYS A 48 -25.99 -40.88 2.52
CA LYS A 48 -27.22 -40.55 3.27
C LYS A 48 -26.92 -40.03 4.68
N ASN A 49 -25.94 -40.63 5.35
CA ASN A 49 -25.54 -40.25 6.70
C ASN A 49 -24.85 -38.89 6.68
N VAL A 50 -24.03 -38.62 5.66
CA VAL A 50 -23.39 -37.32 5.44
C VAL A 50 -24.44 -36.24 5.14
N ASP A 51 -25.43 -36.50 4.28
CA ASP A 51 -26.50 -35.51 4.00
C ASP A 51 -27.30 -35.17 5.26
N TYR A 52 -27.65 -36.17 6.08
CA TYR A 52 -28.29 -35.95 7.37
C TYR A 52 -27.40 -35.15 8.33
N ALA A 53 -26.09 -35.47 8.39
CA ALA A 53 -25.12 -34.79 9.23
C ALA A 53 -24.92 -33.30 8.84
N LEU A 54 -24.93 -32.99 7.54
CA LEU A 54 -24.89 -31.62 7.03
C LEU A 54 -26.16 -30.83 7.42
N ARG A 55 -27.35 -31.42 7.25
CA ARG A 55 -28.63 -30.80 7.63
C ARG A 55 -28.72 -30.54 9.13
N MET A 56 -28.24 -31.49 9.94
CA MET A 56 -28.21 -31.40 11.41
C MET A 56 -27.01 -30.59 11.93
N ARG A 57 -26.14 -30.07 11.04
CA ARG A 57 -24.91 -29.33 11.36
C ARG A 57 -23.95 -30.09 12.30
N THR A 58 -24.03 -31.42 12.36
CA THR A 58 -23.17 -32.23 13.24
C THR A 58 -21.72 -32.24 12.78
N LEU A 59 -21.50 -32.13 11.46
CA LEU A 59 -20.18 -31.93 10.86
C LEU A 59 -19.56 -30.56 11.20
N PHE A 60 -20.35 -29.59 11.66
CA PHE A 60 -19.87 -28.25 12.05
C PHE A 60 -19.71 -28.06 13.57
N ARG A 61 -19.80 -29.15 14.33
CA ARG A 61 -19.71 -29.11 15.79
C ARG A 61 -18.30 -28.76 16.23
N GLY A 62 -18.18 -27.99 17.31
CA GLY A 62 -16.87 -27.53 17.80
C GLY A 62 -16.23 -26.41 16.98
N SER A 63 -16.99 -25.79 16.05
CA SER A 63 -16.50 -24.64 15.30
C SER A 63 -16.04 -23.49 16.21
N PRO A 64 -14.84 -22.93 15.98
CA PRO A 64 -14.31 -21.84 16.80
C PRO A 64 -15.08 -20.53 16.60
N HIS A 65 -15.72 -20.36 15.44
CA HIS A 65 -16.45 -19.16 15.04
C HIS A 65 -17.82 -19.51 14.45
N SER A 66 -18.72 -18.52 14.34
CA SER A 66 -20.07 -18.73 13.80
C SER A 66 -20.04 -19.24 12.36
N VAL A 67 -20.69 -20.38 12.12
CA VAL A 67 -20.78 -21.02 10.79
C VAL A 67 -21.67 -20.21 9.83
N ASP A 68 -22.69 -19.53 10.34
CA ASP A 68 -23.58 -18.72 9.50
C ASP A 68 -22.82 -17.56 8.82
N LYS A 69 -21.78 -17.03 9.47
CA LYS A 69 -20.93 -15.95 8.92
C LYS A 69 -20.07 -16.42 7.75
N ILE A 70 -19.50 -17.64 7.82
CA ILE A 70 -18.70 -18.19 6.71
C ILE A 70 -19.60 -18.61 5.54
N LEU A 71 -20.78 -19.17 5.82
CA LEU A 71 -21.77 -19.51 4.78
C LEU A 71 -22.29 -18.26 4.05
N PHE A 72 -22.58 -17.19 4.79
CA PHE A 72 -22.95 -15.89 4.20
C PHE A 72 -21.83 -15.35 3.31
N HIS A 73 -20.57 -15.41 3.77
CA HIS A 73 -19.41 -15.00 2.97
C HIS A 73 -19.24 -15.83 1.69
N CYS A 74 -19.58 -17.13 1.73
CA CYS A 74 -19.57 -18.04 0.60
C CYS A 74 -20.79 -17.95 -0.34
N GLY A 75 -21.61 -16.90 -0.23
CA GLY A 75 -22.75 -16.63 -1.11
C GLY A 75 -24.08 -17.26 -0.66
N ASP A 76 -24.22 -17.55 0.64
CA ASP A 76 -25.44 -18.07 1.30
C ASP A 76 -25.94 -19.42 0.73
N LYS A 77 -25.03 -20.18 0.13
CA LYS A 77 -25.30 -21.54 -0.36
C LYS A 77 -24.90 -22.55 0.70
N SER A 78 -25.83 -23.44 1.06
CA SER A 78 -25.55 -24.56 1.97
C SER A 78 -24.63 -25.58 1.30
N LEU A 79 -23.75 -26.19 2.08
CA LEU A 79 -22.97 -27.37 1.65
C LEU A 79 -23.92 -28.55 1.37
N GLN A 80 -23.64 -29.28 0.30
CA GLN A 80 -24.44 -30.42 -0.16
C GLN A 80 -23.54 -31.61 -0.47
N VAL A 81 -24.12 -32.80 -0.44
CA VAL A 81 -23.49 -34.00 -1.00
C VAL A 81 -23.53 -33.89 -2.52
N LEU A 82 -22.35 -33.90 -3.13
CA LEU A 82 -22.17 -33.72 -4.58
C LEU A 82 -22.14 -35.04 -5.33
N GLY A 83 -21.81 -36.13 -4.64
CA GLY A 83 -21.62 -37.44 -5.25
C GLY A 83 -20.73 -38.37 -4.43
N THR A 84 -20.20 -39.41 -5.08
CA THR A 84 -19.37 -40.46 -4.47
C THR A 84 -18.04 -40.63 -5.19
N LEU A 85 -17.00 -40.98 -4.43
CA LEU A 85 -15.66 -41.34 -4.90
C LEU A 85 -15.45 -42.85 -4.70
N ASN A 86 -14.95 -43.54 -5.72
CA ASN A 86 -14.64 -44.99 -5.69
C ASN A 86 -15.85 -45.87 -5.32
N ALA A 87 -17.05 -45.50 -5.76
CA ALA A 87 -18.24 -46.33 -5.55
C ALA A 87 -18.27 -47.50 -6.54
N GLU A 88 -18.67 -48.69 -6.09
CA GLU A 88 -18.73 -49.90 -6.92
C GLU A 88 -19.88 -49.90 -7.94
N SER A 89 -20.76 -48.89 -7.93
CA SER A 89 -21.93 -48.84 -8.80
C SER A 89 -21.58 -48.38 -10.22
N VAL A 90 -21.81 -49.25 -11.21
CA VAL A 90 -21.71 -48.92 -12.65
C VAL A 90 -22.83 -47.93 -13.01
N VAL A 91 -22.45 -46.72 -13.42
CA VAL A 91 -23.41 -45.66 -13.78
C VAL A 91 -23.85 -45.80 -15.24
N GLU A 92 -25.07 -46.29 -15.48
CA GLU A 92 -25.65 -46.43 -16.83
C GLU A 92 -26.18 -45.10 -17.40
N THR A 93 -26.60 -44.16 -16.54
CA THR A 93 -27.12 -42.85 -16.93
C THR A 93 -26.45 -41.73 -16.13
N PHE A 94 -25.87 -40.74 -16.82
CA PHE A 94 -25.22 -39.58 -16.18
C PHE A 94 -26.24 -38.62 -15.56
N ASP A 95 -26.26 -38.51 -14.24
CA ASP A 95 -27.01 -37.47 -13.52
C ASP A 95 -26.07 -36.31 -13.12
N PRO A 96 -26.23 -35.09 -13.65
CA PRO A 96 -25.44 -33.93 -13.20
C PRO A 96 -25.65 -33.60 -11.72
N LYS A 97 -26.68 -34.15 -11.06
CA LYS A 97 -26.95 -33.98 -9.62
C LYS A 97 -26.11 -34.89 -8.72
N ALA A 98 -25.64 -36.02 -9.22
CA ALA A 98 -24.85 -36.99 -8.44
C ALA A 98 -23.59 -37.41 -9.21
N LEU A 99 -22.45 -36.83 -8.85
CA LEU A 99 -21.17 -37.11 -9.50
C LEU A 99 -20.55 -38.44 -9.02
N SER A 100 -20.21 -39.33 -9.95
CA SER A 100 -19.38 -40.50 -9.68
C SER A 100 -17.94 -40.25 -10.15
N LEU A 101 -16.99 -40.31 -9.22
CA LEU A 101 -15.57 -40.10 -9.49
C LEU A 101 -14.77 -41.34 -9.08
N HIS A 102 -13.70 -41.66 -9.82
CA HIS A 102 -12.76 -42.70 -9.46
C HIS A 102 -11.33 -42.15 -9.36
N THR A 103 -10.63 -42.51 -8.29
CA THR A 103 -9.19 -42.27 -8.18
C THR A 103 -8.44 -43.22 -9.09
N VAL A 104 -7.46 -42.70 -9.83
CA VAL A 104 -6.59 -43.52 -10.68
C VAL A 104 -5.23 -43.61 -10.04
N SER A 105 -4.72 -44.84 -9.90
CA SER A 105 -3.38 -45.08 -9.36
C SER A 105 -2.34 -44.25 -10.12
N ARG A 106 -1.48 -43.52 -9.38
CA ARG A 106 -0.45 -42.60 -9.90
C ARG A 106 -0.96 -41.29 -10.52
N SER A 107 -2.24 -40.94 -10.38
CA SER A 107 -2.79 -39.62 -10.74
C SER A 107 -3.15 -38.80 -9.50
N TYR A 108 -2.98 -37.47 -9.57
CA TYR A 108 -3.40 -36.51 -8.54
C TYR A 108 -4.82 -35.98 -8.77
N ILE A 109 -5.45 -36.38 -9.87
CA ILE A 109 -6.75 -35.88 -10.33
C ILE A 109 -7.67 -37.08 -10.58
N PRO A 110 -8.92 -37.04 -10.12
CA PRO A 110 -9.87 -38.12 -10.33
C PRO A 110 -10.33 -38.17 -11.79
N ARG A 111 -10.76 -39.35 -12.20
CA ARG A 111 -11.52 -39.56 -13.41
C ARG A 111 -13.02 -39.40 -13.08
N VAL A 112 -13.76 -38.74 -13.97
CA VAL A 112 -15.23 -38.66 -13.85
C VAL A 112 -15.85 -39.76 -14.70
N ASP A 113 -16.76 -40.52 -14.11
CA ASP A 113 -17.50 -41.55 -14.81
C ASP A 113 -18.68 -40.90 -15.52
N CYS A 114 -18.50 -40.65 -16.82
CA CYS A 114 -19.53 -40.11 -17.68
C CYS A 114 -19.54 -40.88 -19.01
N PRO A 115 -20.63 -41.62 -19.33
CA PRO A 115 -20.73 -42.40 -20.56
C PRO A 115 -20.68 -41.52 -21.81
N ARG A 116 -20.05 -42.00 -22.90
CA ARG A 116 -19.94 -41.28 -24.20
C ARG A 116 -21.28 -40.88 -24.83
N SER A 117 -22.39 -41.49 -24.41
CA SER A 117 -23.75 -41.15 -24.86
C SER A 117 -24.25 -39.81 -24.31
N ALA A 118 -23.63 -39.27 -23.25
CA ALA A 118 -24.00 -37.98 -22.67
C ALA A 118 -23.51 -36.82 -23.56
N PRO A 119 -24.37 -35.85 -23.92
CA PRO A 119 -23.98 -34.67 -24.71
C PRO A 119 -23.23 -33.61 -23.88
N MET A 120 -22.31 -34.01 -22.99
CA MET A 120 -21.62 -33.10 -22.08
C MET A 120 -20.09 -33.22 -22.17
N THR A 121 -19.42 -32.09 -22.06
CA THR A 121 -17.96 -32.00 -21.93
C THR A 121 -17.63 -31.68 -20.48
N ILE A 122 -16.64 -32.37 -19.91
CA ILE A 122 -16.28 -32.20 -18.50
C ILE A 122 -14.92 -31.49 -18.43
N GLN A 123 -14.82 -30.51 -17.53
CA GLN A 123 -13.60 -29.79 -17.25
C GLN A 123 -13.30 -29.90 -15.75
N ILE A 124 -12.19 -30.54 -15.42
CA ILE A 124 -11.72 -30.65 -14.05
C ILE A 124 -10.70 -29.54 -13.82
N VAL A 125 -11.05 -28.60 -12.94
CA VAL A 125 -10.19 -27.49 -12.54
C VAL A 125 -9.55 -27.84 -11.21
N SER A 126 -8.32 -28.34 -11.26
CA SER A 126 -7.51 -28.59 -10.06
C SER A 126 -7.05 -27.28 -9.44
N PHE A 127 -7.12 -27.17 -8.11
CA PHE A 127 -6.62 -26.03 -7.37
C PHE A 127 -5.86 -26.47 -6.11
N ASP A 128 -4.75 -25.78 -5.82
CA ASP A 128 -4.03 -25.97 -4.56
C ASP A 128 -4.76 -25.14 -3.48
N ARG A 129 -5.23 -25.79 -2.42
CA ARG A 129 -5.93 -25.10 -1.32
C ARG A 129 -5.00 -24.08 -0.64
N PRO A 130 -5.47 -22.83 -0.43
CA PRO A 130 -4.68 -21.85 0.31
C PRO A 130 -4.67 -22.17 1.81
N ASP A 131 -3.51 -21.99 2.45
CA ASP A 131 -3.38 -22.14 3.91
C ASP A 131 -3.72 -20.82 4.62
N PRO A 132 -4.85 -20.76 5.36
CA PRO A 132 -5.29 -19.53 6.02
C PRO A 132 -4.39 -19.13 7.20
N ASN A 133 -3.76 -20.09 7.90
CA ASN A 133 -2.80 -19.82 8.97
C ASN A 133 -1.56 -19.09 8.43
N ARG A 134 -1.23 -19.30 7.16
CA ARG A 134 -0.15 -18.60 6.45
C ARG A 134 -0.62 -17.32 5.74
N MET A 135 -1.89 -16.95 5.86
CA MET A 135 -2.52 -15.84 5.12
C MET A 135 -2.39 -15.97 3.61
N GLN A 136 -2.42 -17.21 3.10
CA GLN A 136 -2.52 -17.44 1.66
C GLN A 136 -3.97 -17.29 1.23
N TYR A 137 -4.20 -16.69 0.07
CA TYR A 137 -5.53 -16.65 -0.52
C TYR A 137 -5.46 -16.34 -2.02
N LEU A 138 -6.55 -16.64 -2.72
CA LEU A 138 -6.75 -16.33 -4.13
C LEU A 138 -7.65 -15.09 -4.26
N SER A 139 -7.33 -14.24 -5.23
CA SER A 139 -8.11 -13.03 -5.53
C SER A 139 -8.14 -12.79 -7.03
N LEU A 140 -9.27 -12.29 -7.54
CA LEU A 140 -9.41 -11.85 -8.93
C LEU A 140 -8.77 -10.48 -9.17
N THR A 141 -8.76 -9.63 -8.14
CA THR A 141 -8.17 -8.30 -8.17
C THR A 141 -6.87 -8.28 -7.38
N PRO A 142 -5.86 -7.49 -7.82
CA PRO A 142 -4.62 -7.35 -7.07
C PRO A 142 -4.91 -6.71 -5.70
N ILE A 143 -4.17 -7.17 -4.69
CA ILE A 143 -4.25 -6.57 -3.35
C ILE A 143 -3.80 -5.10 -3.39
N SER A 144 -4.61 -4.18 -2.85
CA SER A 144 -4.21 -2.78 -2.69
C SER A 144 -3.37 -2.61 -1.42
N LEU A 145 -2.12 -2.18 -1.59
CA LEU A 145 -1.21 -1.87 -0.47
C LEU A 145 -1.37 -0.42 0.02
N ALA A 146 -2.13 0.40 -0.71
CA ALA A 146 -2.39 1.81 -0.40
C ALA A 146 -3.84 2.01 0.02
N LEU A 147 -4.10 3.04 0.82
CA LEU A 147 -5.48 3.50 1.07
C LEU A 147 -6.03 4.10 -0.25
N GLU A 148 -7.12 3.54 -0.77
CA GLU A 148 -7.72 3.92 -2.07
C GLU A 148 -8.22 5.39 -2.11
N ASP A 149 -8.53 5.99 -0.96
CA ASP A 149 -9.18 7.32 -0.84
C ASP A 149 -8.28 8.54 -1.11
N LYS A 150 -7.08 8.38 -1.67
CA LYS A 150 -6.02 9.40 -1.55
C LYS A 150 -5.68 10.21 -2.78
N SER A 151 -6.36 9.99 -3.90
CA SER A 151 -6.06 10.80 -5.09
C SER A 151 -6.43 12.29 -4.95
N GLY A 152 -7.23 12.70 -3.95
CA GLY A 152 -7.63 14.10 -3.76
C GLY A 152 -7.61 14.68 -2.34
N ALA A 153 -7.22 13.92 -1.30
CA ALA A 153 -7.41 14.36 0.09
C ALA A 153 -6.25 15.17 0.69
N PHE A 154 -5.01 14.88 0.32
CA PHE A 154 -3.86 15.73 0.64
C PHE A 154 -3.71 16.72 -0.51
N GLY A 155 -4.43 17.84 -0.44
CA GLY A 155 -4.46 18.86 -1.50
C GLY A 155 -3.06 19.15 -2.02
N SER A 156 -2.84 18.87 -3.29
CA SER A 156 -1.60 19.24 -3.95
C SER A 156 -1.51 20.77 -3.98
N VAL A 157 -0.29 21.31 -3.90
CA VAL A 157 -0.06 22.75 -4.07
C VAL A 157 0.41 22.99 -5.50
N PRO A 158 0.04 24.10 -6.16
CA PRO A 158 0.63 24.46 -7.45
C PRO A 158 2.17 24.34 -7.41
N PRO A 159 2.79 23.68 -8.40
CA PRO A 159 2.25 23.33 -9.72
C PRO A 159 1.72 21.89 -9.85
N PHE A 160 1.83 21.04 -8.82
CA PHE A 160 1.39 19.65 -8.90
C PHE A 160 -0.13 19.51 -9.00
N ASP A 161 -0.87 20.42 -8.39
CA ASP A 161 -2.34 20.52 -8.54
C ASP A 161 -2.78 20.52 -9.99
N ARG A 162 -2.09 21.29 -10.84
CA ARG A 162 -2.41 21.34 -12.28
C ARG A 162 -2.01 20.05 -12.98
N ILE A 163 -0.88 19.46 -12.60
CA ILE A 163 -0.40 18.20 -13.17
C ILE A 163 -1.36 17.05 -12.85
N ASP A 164 -1.84 16.99 -11.60
CA ASP A 164 -2.79 15.99 -11.11
C ASP A 164 -4.17 16.20 -11.73
N GLN A 165 -4.65 17.44 -11.85
CA GLN A 165 -5.87 17.75 -12.60
C GLN A 165 -5.77 17.37 -14.08
N ASP A 166 -4.65 17.67 -14.75
CA ASP A 166 -4.41 17.28 -16.14
C ASP A 166 -4.41 15.74 -16.28
N GLU A 167 -3.80 15.03 -15.34
CA GLU A 167 -3.76 13.57 -15.32
C GLU A 167 -5.14 12.96 -15.05
N GLU A 168 -5.92 13.53 -14.14
CA GLU A 168 -7.31 13.15 -13.93
C GLU A 168 -8.16 13.37 -15.18
N VAL A 169 -7.97 14.49 -15.87
CA VAL A 169 -8.66 14.78 -17.13
C VAL A 169 -8.25 13.77 -18.20
N GLU A 170 -6.97 13.43 -18.32
CA GLU A 170 -6.50 12.37 -19.20
C GLU A 170 -7.04 11.00 -18.81
N ARG A 171 -7.10 10.67 -17.52
CA ARG A 171 -7.67 9.40 -17.03
C ARG A 171 -9.15 9.33 -17.37
N ARG A 172 -9.91 10.39 -17.10
CA ARG A 172 -11.32 10.51 -17.49
C ARG A 172 -11.48 10.42 -19.01
N ARG A 173 -10.55 10.99 -19.79
CA ARG A 173 -10.55 10.86 -21.26
C ARG A 173 -10.28 9.43 -21.69
N LYS A 174 -9.30 8.74 -21.10
CA LYS A 174 -9.01 7.31 -21.33
C LYS A 174 -10.18 6.43 -20.94
N GLU A 175 -10.81 6.68 -19.79
CA GLU A 175 -12.03 5.97 -19.36
C GLU A 175 -13.19 6.22 -20.33
N LYS A 176 -13.38 7.46 -20.81
CA LYS A 176 -14.36 7.77 -21.85
C LYS A 176 -14.03 7.06 -23.17
N LEU A 177 -12.75 6.98 -23.55
CA LEU A 177 -12.29 6.22 -24.73
C LEU A 177 -12.54 4.73 -24.56
N VAL A 178 -12.26 4.15 -23.39
CA VAL A 178 -12.56 2.74 -23.07
C VAL A 178 -14.06 2.51 -23.10
N LYS A 179 -14.88 3.40 -22.54
CA LYS A 179 -16.34 3.33 -22.64
C LYS A 179 -16.81 3.47 -24.09
N LYS A 180 -16.17 4.31 -24.91
CA LYS A 180 -16.46 4.44 -26.34
C LYS A 180 -16.06 3.18 -27.11
N LEU A 181 -14.89 2.60 -26.83
CA LEU A 181 -14.45 1.31 -27.36
C LEU A 181 -15.44 0.20 -26.98
N ARG A 182 -15.96 0.19 -25.74
CA ARG A 182 -17.04 -0.71 -25.32
C ARG A 182 -18.31 -0.55 -26.16
N LYS A 183 -18.65 0.68 -26.59
CA LYS A 183 -19.77 0.94 -27.50
C LYS A 183 -19.50 0.51 -28.96
N HIS A 184 -18.24 0.51 -29.37
CA HIS A 184 -17.81 -0.03 -30.69
C HIS A 184 -17.63 -1.55 -30.68
N THR A 185 -17.71 -2.18 -29.51
CA THR A 185 -17.73 -3.64 -29.41
C THR A 185 -19.12 -4.09 -29.89
N VAL A 186 -19.21 -4.51 -31.15
CA VAL A 186 -20.47 -4.83 -31.86
C VAL A 186 -21.28 -5.93 -31.15
N ILE A 187 -20.61 -6.75 -30.33
CA ILE A 187 -21.22 -7.85 -29.57
C ILE A 187 -20.93 -7.65 -28.08
N HIS A 188 -21.90 -7.08 -27.35
CA HIS A 188 -21.87 -7.06 -25.90
C HIS A 188 -22.39 -8.39 -25.38
N HIS A 189 -21.50 -9.33 -25.09
CA HIS A 189 -21.86 -10.56 -24.41
C HIS A 189 -22.30 -10.18 -22.99
N ALA A 190 -23.58 -10.42 -22.65
CA ALA A 190 -24.00 -10.36 -21.26
C ALA A 190 -23.10 -11.30 -20.45
N ARG A 191 -22.64 -10.86 -19.27
CA ARG A 191 -21.84 -11.73 -18.40
C ARG A 191 -22.63 -13.00 -18.17
N THR A 192 -22.01 -14.12 -18.54
CA THR A 192 -22.63 -15.43 -18.33
C THR A 192 -22.78 -15.67 -16.83
N GLU A 193 -23.77 -16.47 -16.41
CA GLU A 193 -23.88 -16.89 -15.00
C GLU A 193 -22.57 -17.54 -14.51
N LYS A 194 -21.87 -18.20 -15.43
CA LYS A 194 -20.54 -18.81 -15.25
C LYS A 194 -19.45 -17.79 -14.88
N GLU A 195 -19.48 -16.58 -15.43
CA GLU A 195 -18.56 -15.49 -15.11
C GLU A 195 -18.89 -14.83 -13.77
N LEU A 196 -20.18 -14.67 -13.47
CA LEU A 196 -20.64 -14.10 -12.20
C LEU A 196 -20.34 -15.04 -11.02
N ALA A 197 -20.45 -16.35 -11.23
CA ALA A 197 -20.16 -17.36 -10.20
C ALA A 197 -18.67 -17.46 -9.84
N LEU A 198 -17.75 -17.04 -10.72
CA LEU A 198 -16.30 -17.19 -10.50
C LEU A 198 -15.83 -16.48 -9.23
N ASN A 199 -16.34 -15.28 -8.95
CA ASN A 199 -15.96 -14.57 -7.72
C ASN A 199 -16.38 -15.36 -6.46
N THR A 200 -17.60 -15.88 -6.46
CA THR A 200 -18.11 -16.73 -5.37
C THR A 200 -17.30 -18.01 -5.23
N ILE A 201 -16.93 -18.65 -6.35
CA ILE A 201 -16.10 -19.87 -6.36
C ILE A 201 -14.73 -19.59 -5.75
N ILE A 202 -14.08 -18.48 -6.08
CA ILE A 202 -12.78 -18.12 -5.49
C ILE A 202 -12.88 -17.88 -3.98
N ILE A 203 -13.94 -17.20 -3.52
CA ILE A 203 -14.20 -17.01 -2.10
C ILE A 203 -14.40 -18.36 -1.39
N GLN A 204 -15.16 -19.26 -2.00
CA GLN A 204 -15.39 -20.61 -1.49
C GLN A 204 -14.10 -21.45 -1.46
N ILE A 205 -13.25 -21.35 -2.48
CA ILE A 205 -11.93 -22.00 -2.50
C ILE A 205 -11.06 -21.50 -1.33
N ASN A 206 -11.07 -20.19 -1.04
CA ASN A 206 -10.33 -19.64 0.10
C ASN A 206 -10.81 -20.19 1.46
N CYS A 207 -12.10 -20.51 1.58
CA CYS A 207 -12.69 -21.07 2.79
C CYS A 207 -12.57 -22.61 2.88
N SER A 208 -12.17 -23.27 1.80
CA SER A 208 -12.25 -24.74 1.68
C SER A 208 -11.37 -25.49 2.67
N THR A 209 -10.18 -24.99 2.99
CA THR A 209 -9.23 -25.62 3.92
C THR A 209 -9.77 -25.71 5.34
N GLU A 210 -10.29 -24.60 5.87
CA GLU A 210 -10.88 -24.54 7.22
C GLU A 210 -12.13 -25.41 7.34
N LEU A 211 -12.98 -25.39 6.31
CA LEU A 211 -14.20 -26.20 6.29
C LEU A 211 -13.88 -27.69 6.17
N ASP A 212 -12.95 -28.09 5.31
CA ASP A 212 -12.53 -29.48 5.21
C ASP A 212 -11.89 -29.96 6.51
N ALA A 213 -10.94 -29.21 7.08
CA ALA A 213 -10.32 -29.56 8.36
C ALA A 213 -11.38 -29.81 9.46
N LEU A 214 -12.38 -28.94 9.53
CA LEU A 214 -13.46 -29.07 10.51
C LEU A 214 -14.39 -30.25 10.23
N MET A 215 -14.70 -30.53 8.96
CA MET A 215 -15.50 -31.71 8.59
C MET A 215 -14.73 -33.01 8.86
N GLN A 216 -13.42 -33.04 8.61
CA GLN A 216 -12.56 -34.20 8.86
C GLN A 216 -12.40 -34.47 10.37
N GLU A 217 -12.28 -33.44 11.22
CA GLU A 217 -12.26 -33.61 12.67
C GLU A 217 -13.55 -34.30 13.19
N ASN A 218 -14.68 -33.97 12.55
CA ASN A 218 -16.00 -34.45 12.94
C ASN A 218 -16.45 -35.71 12.19
N ILE A 219 -15.63 -36.29 11.30
CA ILE A 219 -16.00 -37.45 10.48
C ILE A 219 -16.38 -38.67 11.34
N ALA A 220 -15.67 -38.86 12.46
CA ALA A 220 -15.90 -39.97 13.39
C ALA A 220 -17.25 -39.88 14.11
N MET A 221 -17.90 -38.71 14.13
CA MET A 221 -19.25 -38.55 14.69
C MET A 221 -20.36 -38.98 13.73
N VAL A 222 -20.04 -39.17 12.45
CA VAL A 222 -20.98 -39.67 11.44
C VAL A 222 -20.94 -41.21 11.37
N GLY A 223 -19.86 -41.83 11.85
CA GLY A 223 -19.68 -43.29 11.94
C GLY A 223 -20.02 -43.90 13.31
N VAL A 224 -20.02 -45.24 13.39
CA VAL A 224 -20.27 -46.00 14.63
C VAL A 224 -19.06 -45.90 15.56
N ARG A 225 -19.25 -45.26 16.72
CA ARG A 225 -18.21 -44.99 17.73
C ARG A 225 -17.71 -46.26 18.40
N ILE A 226 -16.45 -46.66 18.19
CA ILE A 226 -15.76 -47.66 19.03
C ILE A 226 -15.00 -46.91 20.13
N LYS A 227 -15.60 -46.78 21.32
CA LYS A 227 -14.90 -46.29 22.51
C LYS A 227 -13.88 -47.34 22.97
N ARG A 228 -12.59 -47.09 22.80
CA ARG A 228 -11.54 -47.83 23.52
C ARG A 228 -11.54 -47.39 24.98
N THR A 229 -11.69 -48.34 25.91
CA THR A 229 -11.66 -48.08 27.35
C THR A 229 -10.22 -47.84 27.81
N MET A 230 -9.95 -46.68 28.41
CA MET A 230 -8.62 -46.31 28.91
C MET A 230 -8.18 -47.18 30.08
N SER A 231 -6.89 -47.50 30.11
CA SER A 231 -6.28 -48.36 31.12
C SER A 231 -6.13 -47.65 32.47
N VAL A 232 -6.03 -48.41 33.56
CA VAL A 232 -5.98 -47.88 34.94
C VAL A 232 -4.66 -47.14 35.23
N SER A 233 -3.56 -47.49 34.54
CA SER A 233 -2.28 -46.80 34.63
C SER A 233 -2.27 -45.43 33.94
N GLU A 234 -2.96 -45.30 32.80
CA GLU A 234 -3.19 -43.99 32.14
C GLU A 234 -3.99 -43.04 33.05
N ARG A 235 -4.98 -43.57 33.77
CA ARG A 235 -5.78 -42.81 34.74
C ARG A 235 -4.98 -42.27 35.93
N MET A 236 -3.96 -43.00 36.40
CA MET A 236 -3.12 -42.55 37.52
C MET A 236 -2.07 -41.53 37.09
N VAL A 237 -1.52 -41.65 35.88
CA VAL A 237 -0.58 -40.65 35.32
C VAL A 237 -1.30 -39.34 35.00
N GLU A 238 -2.54 -39.38 34.47
CA GLU A 238 -3.39 -38.19 34.31
C GLU A 238 -3.76 -37.55 35.65
N SER A 239 -4.02 -38.34 36.70
CA SER A 239 -4.37 -37.79 38.02
C SER A 239 -3.21 -37.03 38.68
N ALA A 240 -1.96 -37.36 38.37
CA ALA A 240 -0.79 -36.69 38.91
C ALA A 240 -0.42 -35.43 38.12
N SER A 241 -0.53 -35.45 36.79
CA SER A 241 -0.34 -34.26 35.94
C SER A 241 -1.44 -33.23 36.16
N THR A 242 -2.70 -33.65 36.32
CA THR A 242 -3.84 -32.76 36.54
C THR A 242 -3.75 -31.96 37.85
N LEU A 243 -3.17 -32.50 38.93
CA LEU A 243 -3.02 -31.75 40.19
C LEU A 243 -1.95 -30.65 40.10
N TRP A 244 -0.81 -30.94 39.45
CA TRP A 244 0.23 -29.94 39.21
C TRP A 244 -0.29 -28.85 38.26
N ASP A 245 -0.94 -29.24 37.17
CA ASP A 245 -1.57 -28.33 36.22
C ASP A 245 -2.65 -27.48 36.89
N PHE A 246 -3.45 -28.05 37.80
CA PHE A 246 -4.47 -27.31 38.56
C PHE A 246 -3.88 -26.21 39.43
N SER A 247 -2.79 -26.49 40.15
CA SER A 247 -2.13 -25.49 40.99
C SER A 247 -1.54 -24.33 40.17
N LEU A 248 -0.94 -24.66 39.03
CA LEU A 248 -0.30 -23.71 38.13
C LEU A 248 -1.32 -22.88 37.35
N LEU A 249 -2.45 -23.49 36.98
CA LEU A 249 -3.63 -22.82 36.42
C LEU A 249 -4.28 -21.90 37.43
N TRP A 250 -4.46 -22.32 38.70
CA TRP A 250 -5.05 -21.47 39.74
C TRP A 250 -4.19 -20.24 40.03
N SER A 251 -2.87 -20.40 40.15
CA SER A 251 -1.93 -19.27 40.30
C SER A 251 -1.96 -18.32 39.10
N LYS A 252 -1.89 -18.85 37.87
CA LYS A 252 -2.01 -18.05 36.64
C LYS A 252 -3.36 -17.36 36.53
N GLN A 253 -4.44 -18.01 36.96
CA GLN A 253 -5.81 -17.49 36.87
C GLN A 253 -6.05 -16.38 37.88
N THR A 254 -5.56 -16.52 39.11
CA THR A 254 -5.59 -15.46 40.14
C THR A 254 -4.78 -14.25 39.69
N LEU A 255 -3.56 -14.45 39.18
CA LEU A 255 -2.72 -13.37 38.65
C LEU A 255 -3.39 -12.66 37.47
N LYS A 256 -3.95 -13.43 36.52
CA LYS A 256 -4.66 -12.90 35.35
C LYS A 256 -5.93 -12.13 35.73
N HIS A 257 -6.66 -12.58 36.76
CA HIS A 257 -7.94 -11.98 37.14
C HIS A 257 -7.78 -10.71 38.00
N HIS A 258 -6.74 -10.61 38.83
CA HIS A 258 -6.52 -9.44 39.69
C HIS A 258 -5.47 -8.45 39.17
N VAL A 259 -4.30 -8.92 38.71
CA VAL A 259 -3.21 -8.04 38.25
C VAL A 259 -3.42 -7.62 36.80
N GLY A 260 -3.94 -8.53 35.96
CA GLY A 260 -4.21 -8.28 34.54
C GLY A 260 -5.07 -7.04 34.25
N PRO A 261 -6.30 -6.92 34.80
CA PRO A 261 -7.17 -5.78 34.49
C PRO A 261 -6.62 -4.46 35.02
N PHE A 262 -5.96 -4.45 36.20
CA PHE A 262 -5.33 -3.25 36.74
C PHE A 262 -4.17 -2.77 35.84
N ALA A 263 -3.27 -3.69 35.44
CA ALA A 263 -2.18 -3.38 34.55
C ALA A 263 -2.68 -2.89 33.17
N TYR A 264 -3.75 -3.50 32.65
CA TYR A 264 -4.38 -3.08 31.39
C TYR A 264 -4.99 -1.68 31.47
N GLN A 265 -5.70 -1.36 32.56
CA GLN A 265 -6.25 -0.02 32.79
C GLN A 265 -5.16 1.05 32.92
N MET A 266 -4.09 0.76 33.68
CA MET A 266 -2.94 1.67 33.80
C MET A 266 -2.24 1.87 32.45
N PHE A 267 -2.12 0.82 31.64
CA PHE A 267 -1.56 0.91 30.29
C PHE A 267 -2.43 1.76 29.36
N ILE A 268 -3.76 1.61 29.38
CA ILE A 268 -4.67 2.46 28.59
C ILE A 268 -4.55 3.93 29.04
N LEU A 269 -4.54 4.20 30.34
CA LEU A 269 -4.40 5.56 30.87
C LEU A 269 -3.09 6.19 30.37
N TYR A 270 -1.99 5.46 30.46
CA TYR A 270 -0.68 5.90 29.97
C TYR A 270 -0.70 6.21 28.46
N LEU A 271 -1.26 5.30 27.65
CA LEU A 271 -1.42 5.52 26.21
C LEU A 271 -2.27 6.77 25.90
N MET A 272 -3.30 7.05 26.70
CA MET A 272 -4.13 8.22 26.52
C MET A 272 -3.43 9.52 26.88
N VAL A 273 -2.64 9.55 27.94
CA VAL A 273 -1.80 10.71 28.27
C VAL A 273 -0.84 11.01 27.12
N LEU A 274 -0.17 9.99 26.58
CA LEU A 274 0.68 10.14 25.41
C LEU A 274 -0.10 10.62 24.18
N ARG A 275 -1.32 10.12 23.97
CA ARG A 275 -2.16 10.56 22.86
C ARG A 275 -2.58 12.03 22.96
N VAL A 276 -2.94 12.50 24.15
CA VAL A 276 -3.26 13.92 24.38
C VAL A 276 -2.04 14.79 24.12
N GLY A 277 -0.86 14.38 24.61
CA GLY A 277 0.40 15.08 24.32
C GLY A 277 0.73 15.12 22.83
N ALA A 278 0.54 14.00 22.11
CA ALA A 278 0.76 13.92 20.68
C ALA A 278 -0.16 14.86 19.87
N GLU A 279 -1.45 14.93 20.21
CA GLU A 279 -2.37 15.89 19.55
C GLU A 279 -1.98 17.35 19.84
N GLY A 280 -1.55 17.66 21.07
CA GLY A 280 -1.04 19.00 21.39
C GLY A 280 0.16 19.40 20.52
N LEU A 281 1.10 18.48 20.31
CA LEU A 281 2.27 18.71 19.46
C LEU A 281 1.89 18.79 17.96
N LEU A 282 0.93 18.00 17.50
CA LEU A 282 0.40 18.10 16.13
C LEU A 282 -0.26 19.46 15.88
N MET A 283 -1.03 19.99 16.84
CA MET A 283 -1.61 21.34 16.75
C MET A 283 -0.53 22.41 16.66
N LEU A 284 0.57 22.25 17.42
CA LEU A 284 1.72 23.14 17.33
C LEU A 284 2.38 23.07 15.95
N LEU A 285 2.59 21.88 15.38
CA LEU A 285 3.19 21.71 14.05
C LEU A 285 2.31 22.24 12.91
N ASP A 286 1.00 22.17 13.08
CA ASP A 286 -0.01 22.74 12.16
C ASP A 286 -0.17 24.26 12.32
N TRP A 287 0.46 24.86 13.34
CA TRP A 287 0.41 26.29 13.57
C TRP A 287 1.02 27.07 12.40
N ARG A 288 0.32 28.12 11.98
CA ARG A 288 0.66 28.97 10.82
C ARG A 288 1.04 30.38 11.30
N PRO A 289 2.28 30.61 11.75
CA PRO A 289 2.69 31.92 12.25
C PRO A 289 2.60 33.03 11.20
N PHE A 290 2.79 32.71 9.92
CA PHE A 290 2.78 33.67 8.80
C PHE A 290 1.62 33.47 7.81
N GLY A 291 0.55 32.77 8.21
CA GLY A 291 -0.67 32.54 7.42
C GLY A 291 -0.55 31.58 6.23
N ASN A 292 0.58 31.57 5.52
CA ASN A 292 0.74 30.88 4.23
C ASN A 292 1.33 29.46 4.33
N ALA A 293 2.10 29.14 5.38
CA ALA A 293 2.77 27.85 5.56
C ALA A 293 2.75 27.41 7.04
N ALA A 294 2.50 26.13 7.28
CA ALA A 294 2.65 25.53 8.61
C ALA A 294 4.13 25.23 8.90
N LEU A 295 4.50 25.02 10.17
CA LEU A 295 5.88 24.71 10.55
C LEU A 295 6.43 23.47 9.83
N LYS A 296 5.58 22.44 9.69
CA LYS A 296 5.91 21.22 8.93
C LYS A 296 6.14 21.43 7.43
N ASP A 297 5.71 22.56 6.88
CA ASP A 297 5.92 22.88 5.46
C ASP A 297 7.28 23.54 5.21
N ILE A 298 7.86 24.14 6.26
CA ILE A 298 9.11 24.89 6.21
C ILE A 298 10.30 23.95 6.48
N SER A 299 10.18 23.15 7.55
CA SER A 299 11.26 22.32 8.08
C SER A 299 11.01 20.83 7.83
N ALA A 300 12.04 20.13 7.33
CA ALA A 300 12.01 18.68 7.17
C ALA A 300 11.87 17.97 8.53
N THR A 301 12.47 18.54 9.59
CA THR A 301 12.39 17.96 10.95
C THR A 301 10.99 18.00 11.52
N ALA A 302 10.32 19.16 11.44
CA ALA A 302 8.95 19.35 11.88
C ALA A 302 8.00 18.37 11.18
N GLN A 303 8.25 18.13 9.89
CA GLN A 303 7.50 17.17 9.11
C GLN A 303 7.75 15.72 9.52
N GLN A 304 9.01 15.34 9.76
CA GLN A 304 9.34 13.99 10.20
C GLN A 304 8.70 13.68 11.56
N VAL A 305 8.68 14.67 12.47
CA VAL A 305 7.97 14.57 13.75
C VAL A 305 6.46 14.42 13.55
N ASP A 306 5.84 15.22 12.66
CA ASP A 306 4.41 15.11 12.31
C ASP A 306 4.06 13.68 11.82
N ILE A 307 4.87 13.10 10.93
CA ILE A 307 4.66 11.74 10.42
C ILE A 307 4.72 10.71 11.55
N ARG A 308 5.72 10.79 12.43
CA ARG A 308 5.89 9.84 13.54
C ARG A 308 4.76 9.96 14.57
N LEU A 309 4.31 11.17 14.88
CA LEU A 309 3.15 11.40 15.75
C LEU A 309 1.87 10.85 15.14
N GLN A 310 1.64 11.05 13.83
CA GLN A 310 0.46 10.50 13.16
C GLN A 310 0.47 8.97 13.12
N GLN A 311 1.64 8.35 12.89
CA GLN A 311 1.81 6.89 12.98
C GLN A 311 1.49 6.38 14.38
N PHE A 312 2.05 7.01 15.42
CA PHE A 312 1.75 6.70 16.81
C PHE A 312 0.26 6.82 17.13
N CYS A 313 -0.39 7.86 16.62
CA CYS A 313 -1.83 8.09 16.76
C CYS A 313 -2.69 7.02 16.06
N TYR A 314 -2.19 6.39 15.00
CA TYR A 314 -2.95 5.42 14.20
C TYR A 314 -2.78 3.96 14.67
N TRP A 315 -1.63 3.61 15.25
CA TRP A 315 -1.33 2.23 15.66
C TRP A 315 -2.34 1.60 16.63
N PRO A 316 -2.86 2.27 17.68
CA PRO A 316 -3.81 1.64 18.59
C PRO A 316 -5.09 1.17 17.90
N ASP A 317 -5.59 1.95 16.94
CA ASP A 317 -6.78 1.61 16.16
C ASP A 317 -6.54 0.43 15.20
N GLN A 318 -5.42 0.48 14.47
CA GLN A 318 -5.03 -0.64 13.60
C GLN A 318 -4.86 -1.93 14.40
N TYR A 319 -4.19 -1.85 15.55
CA TYR A 319 -3.99 -2.99 16.43
C TYR A 319 -5.32 -3.55 16.91
N MET A 320 -6.27 -2.70 17.32
CA MET A 320 -7.59 -3.15 17.73
C MET A 320 -8.37 -3.81 16.60
N THR A 321 -8.26 -3.28 15.37
CA THR A 321 -8.87 -3.87 14.17
C THR A 321 -8.29 -5.25 13.87
N LEU A 322 -6.96 -5.42 13.99
CA LEU A 322 -6.31 -6.71 13.83
C LEU A 322 -6.61 -7.69 14.98
N HIS A 323 -6.79 -7.21 16.20
CA HIS A 323 -7.21 -8.04 17.31
C HIS A 323 -8.65 -8.54 17.11
N LYS A 324 -9.56 -7.69 16.62
CA LYS A 324 -10.93 -8.07 16.25
C LYS A 324 -10.94 -9.17 15.19
N ARG A 325 -10.03 -9.13 14.21
CA ARG A 325 -9.87 -10.19 13.19
C ARG A 325 -9.62 -11.56 13.80
N ARG A 326 -8.83 -11.68 14.87
CA ARG A 326 -8.52 -12.98 15.51
C ARG A 326 -9.76 -13.72 16.02
N ASN A 327 -10.87 -12.99 16.21
CA ASN A 327 -12.15 -13.57 16.63
C ASN A 327 -13.03 -14.03 15.46
N ASP A 328 -12.57 -13.90 14.22
CA ASP A 328 -13.23 -14.32 12.99
C ASP A 328 -12.41 -15.41 12.27
N TRP A 329 -13.05 -16.11 11.33
CA TRP A 329 -12.40 -17.11 10.47
C TRP A 329 -11.19 -16.51 9.72
N GLU A 330 -10.06 -17.23 9.70
CA GLU A 330 -8.83 -16.73 9.10
C GLU A 330 -8.91 -16.66 7.57
N SER A 331 -9.76 -17.50 6.96
CA SER A 331 -10.10 -17.49 5.54
C SER A 331 -10.80 -16.21 5.05
N ILE A 332 -11.27 -15.34 5.95
CA ILE A 332 -11.87 -14.05 5.56
C ILE A 332 -10.74 -13.05 5.24
N THR A 333 -10.61 -12.71 3.96
CA THR A 333 -9.45 -12.00 3.42
C THR A 333 -9.52 -10.47 3.51
N ASN A 334 -10.68 -9.90 3.86
CA ASN A 334 -10.94 -8.46 3.82
C ASN A 334 -9.94 -7.61 4.64
N SER A 335 -9.41 -8.14 5.74
CA SER A 335 -8.47 -7.45 6.64
C SER A 335 -7.00 -7.75 6.37
N HIS A 336 -6.66 -8.55 5.34
CA HIS A 336 -5.26 -8.86 4.99
C HIS A 336 -4.46 -7.62 4.57
N PRO A 337 -5.01 -6.67 3.80
CA PRO A 337 -4.32 -5.41 3.51
C PRO A 337 -3.98 -4.59 4.76
N ASP A 338 -4.87 -4.58 5.77
CA ASP A 338 -4.64 -3.87 7.03
C ASP A 338 -3.48 -4.47 7.82
N TYR A 339 -3.42 -5.80 7.86
CA TYR A 339 -2.33 -6.53 8.48
C TYR A 339 -1.00 -6.18 7.83
N ILE A 340 -0.92 -6.26 6.50
CA ILE A 340 0.30 -5.98 5.75
C ILE A 340 0.76 -4.55 5.98
N ARG A 341 -0.17 -3.58 5.98
CA ARG A 341 0.14 -2.16 6.24
C ARG A 341 0.64 -1.91 7.66
N PHE A 342 -0.01 -2.49 8.66
CA PHE A 342 0.39 -2.35 10.06
C PHE A 342 1.81 -2.90 10.29
N PHE A 343 2.08 -4.13 9.84
CA PHE A 343 3.41 -4.72 9.99
C PHE A 343 4.46 -4.03 9.13
N ASN A 344 4.12 -3.52 7.93
CA ASN A 344 5.04 -2.70 7.15
C ASN A 344 5.44 -1.43 7.93
N SER A 345 4.48 -0.72 8.52
CA SER A 345 4.76 0.47 9.34
C SER A 345 5.65 0.13 10.54
N LEU A 346 5.33 -0.95 11.28
CA LEU A 346 6.09 -1.36 12.45
C LEU A 346 7.53 -1.76 12.09
N TRP A 347 7.72 -2.55 11.03
CA TRP A 347 9.04 -2.98 10.56
C TRP A 347 9.89 -1.80 10.06
N LEU A 348 9.28 -0.83 9.37
CA LEU A 348 10.00 0.37 8.94
C LEU A 348 10.47 1.21 10.13
N VAL A 349 9.61 1.42 11.13
CA VAL A 349 10.01 2.16 12.34
C VAL A 349 11.10 1.40 13.11
N ALA A 350 10.97 0.09 13.27
CA ALA A 350 11.98 -0.72 13.95
C ALA A 350 13.35 -0.63 13.25
N ASN A 351 13.38 -0.80 11.91
CA ASN A 351 14.62 -0.66 11.14
C ASN A 351 15.18 0.76 11.20
N ASP A 352 14.32 1.79 11.13
CA ASP A 352 14.74 3.18 11.25
C ASP A 352 15.40 3.46 12.61
N VAL A 353 14.85 2.92 13.71
CA VAL A 353 15.43 3.03 15.06
C VAL A 353 16.75 2.26 15.15
N ILE A 354 16.83 1.03 14.63
CA ILE A 354 18.08 0.22 14.66
C ILE A 354 19.20 0.94 13.91
N ILE A 355 18.93 1.41 12.68
CA ILE A 355 19.90 2.17 11.89
C ILE A 355 20.23 3.50 12.59
N GLY A 356 19.23 4.13 13.20
CA GLY A 356 19.37 5.40 13.93
C GLY A 356 20.28 5.28 15.15
N ILE A 357 20.15 4.21 15.93
CA ILE A 357 21.04 3.93 17.07
C ILE A 357 22.47 3.75 16.58
N ALA A 358 22.69 2.96 15.53
CA ALA A 358 24.03 2.74 14.97
C ALA A 358 24.66 4.04 14.44
N LEU A 359 23.89 4.83 13.69
CA LEU A 359 24.32 6.13 13.16
C LEU A 359 24.58 7.15 14.30
N GLY A 360 23.69 7.21 15.29
CA GLY A 360 23.77 8.11 16.43
C GLY A 360 25.00 7.86 17.28
N SER A 361 25.26 6.59 17.63
CA SER A 361 26.46 6.21 18.37
C SER A 361 27.74 6.62 17.63
N TYR A 362 27.81 6.36 16.31
CA TYR A 362 28.95 6.78 15.50
C TYR A 362 29.17 8.30 15.51
N ILE A 363 28.09 9.09 15.34
CA ILE A 363 28.17 10.56 15.35
C ILE A 363 28.58 11.08 16.73
N ILE A 364 28.05 10.51 17.82
CA ILE A 364 28.30 10.96 19.20
C ILE A 364 29.74 10.65 19.62
N GLU A 365 30.28 9.49 19.23
CA GLU A 365 31.66 9.11 19.52
C GLU A 365 32.67 9.97 18.73
N ASN A 366 32.29 10.44 17.54
CA ASN A 366 33.17 11.16 16.62
C ASN A 366 32.75 12.62 16.39
N VAL A 367 32.11 13.27 17.37
CA VAL A 367 31.51 14.62 17.20
C VAL A 367 32.52 15.62 16.66
N ASP A 368 33.72 15.68 17.22
CA ASP A 368 34.73 16.67 16.84
C ASP A 368 35.25 16.42 15.41
N PHE A 369 35.41 15.15 15.03
CA PHE A 369 35.80 14.76 13.67
C PHE A 369 34.71 15.10 12.66
N VAL A 370 33.45 14.77 12.95
CA VAL A 370 32.31 15.05 12.05
C VAL A 370 32.09 16.55 11.92
N ALA A 371 32.17 17.31 13.02
CA ALA A 371 32.05 18.76 12.99
C ALA A 371 33.21 19.41 12.20
N GLY A 372 34.45 18.94 12.39
CA GLY A 372 35.61 19.42 11.64
C GLY A 372 35.53 19.09 10.15
N GLN A 373 35.06 17.90 9.78
CA GLN A 373 34.82 17.53 8.39
C GLN A 373 33.74 18.40 7.76
N MET A 374 32.65 18.64 8.50
CA MET A 374 31.56 19.50 8.05
C MET A 374 32.01 20.95 7.83
N ASP A 375 32.78 21.52 8.75
CA ASP A 375 33.35 22.88 8.61
C ASP A 375 34.32 22.94 7.42
N SER A 376 35.19 21.93 7.26
CA SER A 376 36.13 21.85 6.14
C SER A 376 35.41 21.79 4.79
N ILE A 377 34.40 20.93 4.64
CA ILE A 377 33.59 20.84 3.42
C ILE A 377 32.89 22.19 3.15
N MET A 378 32.27 22.79 4.18
CA MET A 378 31.58 24.06 4.02
C MET A 378 32.55 25.18 3.60
N ASN A 379 33.70 25.29 4.26
CA ASN A 379 34.70 26.31 3.95
C ASN A 379 35.29 26.12 2.54
N ASN A 380 35.65 24.88 2.18
CA ASN A 380 36.28 24.58 0.89
C ASN A 380 35.34 24.82 -0.30
N TYR A 381 34.06 24.46 -0.19
CA TYR A 381 33.13 24.54 -1.33
C TYR A 381 32.29 25.83 -1.32
N SER A 382 31.80 26.28 -0.17
CA SER A 382 30.89 27.45 -0.10
C SER A 382 31.61 28.78 0.02
N ILE A 383 32.82 28.81 0.61
CA ILE A 383 33.58 30.05 0.79
C ILE A 383 34.72 30.08 -0.23
N GLU A 384 35.76 29.29 -0.03
CA GLU A 384 36.98 29.34 -0.86
C GLU A 384 36.71 28.92 -2.31
N GLY A 385 35.86 27.91 -2.51
CA GLY A 385 35.47 27.45 -3.84
C GLY A 385 34.73 28.53 -4.63
N LEU A 386 33.81 29.26 -3.98
CA LEU A 386 33.11 30.39 -4.60
C LEU A 386 34.05 31.57 -4.85
N GLN A 387 34.96 31.89 -3.92
CA GLN A 387 35.96 32.94 -4.11
C GLN A 387 36.85 32.63 -5.31
N ARG A 388 37.43 31.42 -5.38
CA ARG A 388 38.27 30.97 -6.50
C ARG A 388 37.52 31.04 -7.83
N MET A 389 36.27 30.61 -7.83
CA MET A 389 35.41 30.66 -9.01
C MET A 389 35.13 32.10 -9.44
N LEU A 390 34.85 33.02 -8.50
CA LEU A 390 34.62 34.43 -8.81
C LEU A 390 35.87 35.12 -9.34
N THR A 391 37.05 34.87 -8.75
CA THR A 391 38.32 35.37 -9.28
C THR A 391 38.56 34.87 -10.70
N TRP A 392 38.30 33.58 -10.96
CA TRP A 392 38.39 33.01 -12.31
C TRP A 392 37.39 33.63 -13.30
N LEU A 393 36.19 34.01 -12.86
CA LEU A 393 35.21 34.71 -13.68
C LEU A 393 35.63 36.14 -14.04
N MET A 394 36.39 36.83 -13.17
CA MET A 394 36.84 38.21 -13.40
C MET A 394 37.96 38.32 -14.44
N ASP A 395 38.76 37.26 -14.62
CA ASP A 395 39.87 37.24 -15.57
C ASP A 395 39.39 36.89 -17.01
N PHE A 396 39.51 35.62 -17.41
CA PHE A 396 39.16 35.10 -18.73
C PHE A 396 38.55 33.70 -18.64
N PRO A 397 37.30 33.56 -18.17
CA PRO A 397 36.69 32.25 -17.99
C PRO A 397 36.54 31.55 -19.35
N ALA A 398 37.12 30.35 -19.47
CA ALA A 398 37.06 29.50 -20.66
C ALA A 398 37.45 30.20 -21.99
N GLY A 399 38.30 31.23 -21.93
CA GLY A 399 38.71 32.02 -23.09
C GLY A 399 37.65 33.03 -23.60
N LEU A 400 36.55 33.21 -22.86
CA LEU A 400 35.56 34.26 -23.14
C LEU A 400 36.09 35.61 -22.67
N LYS A 401 36.23 36.56 -23.58
CA LYS A 401 36.55 37.95 -23.24
C LYS A 401 35.30 38.64 -22.71
N LEU A 402 35.14 38.63 -21.40
CA LEU A 402 34.08 39.35 -20.70
C LEU A 402 34.40 40.85 -20.62
N ASN A 403 33.38 41.67 -20.37
CA ASN A 403 33.60 43.07 -20.02
C ASN A 403 34.26 43.15 -18.63
N THR A 404 35.48 43.69 -18.58
CA THR A 404 36.33 43.73 -17.38
C THR A 404 35.69 44.54 -16.26
N GLU A 405 35.23 45.76 -16.55
CA GLU A 405 34.65 46.67 -15.54
C GLU A 405 33.39 46.09 -14.87
N LEU A 406 32.51 45.46 -15.67
CA LEU A 406 31.31 44.83 -15.12
C LEU A 406 31.65 43.54 -14.36
N ALA A 407 32.62 42.77 -14.84
CA ALA A 407 33.04 41.54 -14.18
C ALA A 407 33.69 41.82 -12.83
N THR A 408 34.56 42.83 -12.74
CA THR A 408 35.18 43.27 -11.48
C THR A 408 34.13 43.82 -10.51
N PHE A 409 33.22 44.68 -10.96
CA PHE A 409 32.15 45.20 -10.12
C PHE A 409 31.26 44.08 -9.52
N LEU A 410 30.80 43.13 -10.34
CA LEU A 410 29.99 42.00 -9.88
C LEU A 410 30.79 41.07 -8.97
N GLY A 411 32.06 40.81 -9.32
CA GLY A 411 32.98 39.98 -8.55
C GLY A 411 33.20 40.55 -7.15
N ASP A 412 33.57 41.83 -7.05
CA ASP A 412 33.79 42.53 -5.77
C ASP A 412 32.53 42.53 -4.89
N LEU A 413 31.36 42.78 -5.50
CA LEU A 413 30.08 42.73 -4.77
C LEU A 413 29.81 41.34 -4.18
N PHE A 414 30.00 40.28 -4.95
CA PHE A 414 29.75 38.91 -4.46
C PHE A 414 30.83 38.45 -3.47
N LEU A 415 32.09 38.82 -3.69
CA LEU A 415 33.19 38.55 -2.76
C LEU A 415 32.93 39.21 -1.40
N TRP A 416 32.48 40.47 -1.39
CA TRP A 416 32.11 41.16 -0.15
C TRP A 416 31.03 40.42 0.66
N VAL A 417 30.01 39.87 -0.02
CA VAL A 417 28.98 39.06 0.65
C VAL A 417 29.52 37.71 1.14
N ILE A 418 30.45 37.08 0.41
CA ILE A 418 31.12 35.85 0.86
C ILE A 418 31.95 36.13 2.11
N ASP A 419 32.68 37.24 2.16
CA ASP A 419 33.49 37.61 3.31
C ASP A 419 32.62 37.91 4.53
N TYR A 420 31.48 38.58 4.34
CA TYR A 420 30.48 38.74 5.39
C TYR A 420 29.94 37.38 5.87
N TRP A 421 29.63 36.46 4.95
CA TRP A 421 29.17 35.12 5.30
C TRP A 421 30.26 34.31 6.04
N SER A 422 31.52 34.45 5.65
CA SER A 422 32.67 33.86 6.36
C SER A 422 32.76 34.37 7.81
N GLY A 423 32.51 35.67 8.02
CA GLY A 423 32.37 36.26 9.35
C GLY A 423 31.20 35.70 10.18
N CYS A 424 30.07 35.37 9.55
CA CYS A 424 28.98 34.65 10.20
C CYS A 424 29.35 33.19 10.53
N MET A 425 30.03 32.51 9.62
CA MET A 425 30.47 31.12 9.82
C MET A 425 31.50 31.01 10.95
N SER A 426 32.41 31.97 11.11
CA SER A 426 33.38 31.98 12.21
C SER A 426 32.70 32.04 13.59
N GLN A 427 31.56 32.73 13.69
CA GLN A 427 30.72 32.76 14.90
C GLN A 427 29.94 31.45 15.10
N LEU A 428 29.55 30.76 14.02
CA LEU A 428 28.84 29.48 14.09
C LEU A 428 29.77 28.30 14.43
N ARG A 429 31.03 28.33 13.97
CA ARG A 429 32.05 27.27 14.17
C ARG A 429 32.10 26.68 15.59
N PRO A 430 32.21 27.47 16.68
CA PRO A 430 32.25 26.90 18.04
C PRO A 430 30.98 26.15 18.44
N SER A 431 29.84 26.45 17.81
CA SER A 431 28.57 25.76 18.06
C SER A 431 28.36 24.51 17.19
N LEU A 432 29.17 24.30 16.14
CA LEU A 432 29.03 23.14 15.24
C LEU A 432 29.10 21.79 15.98
N PRO A 433 30.05 21.54 16.92
CA PRO A 433 30.07 20.29 17.68
C PRO A 433 28.78 20.05 18.48
N VAL A 434 28.18 21.11 19.04
CA VAL A 434 26.92 21.01 19.79
C VAL A 434 25.76 20.67 18.86
N ILE A 435 25.69 21.29 17.68
CA ILE A 435 24.68 20.99 16.66
C ILE A 435 24.82 19.54 16.18
N VAL A 436 26.05 19.10 15.87
CA VAL A 436 26.32 17.71 15.46
C VAL A 436 25.96 16.72 16.56
N ARG A 437 26.27 17.03 17.83
CA ARG A 437 25.87 16.20 18.96
C ARG A 437 24.34 16.11 19.09
N LEU A 438 23.63 17.22 18.91
CA LEU A 438 22.16 17.23 18.93
C LEU A 438 21.59 16.36 17.81
N ILE A 439 22.15 16.45 16.60
CA ILE A 439 21.81 15.57 15.47
C ILE A 439 22.08 14.10 15.86
N GLY A 440 23.24 13.81 16.46
CA GLY A 440 23.59 12.47 16.95
C GLY A 440 22.55 11.92 17.93
N VAL A 441 22.19 12.68 18.97
CA VAL A 441 21.17 12.30 19.97
C VAL A 441 19.79 12.11 19.34
N SER A 442 19.41 12.94 18.36
CA SER A 442 18.13 12.78 17.66
C SER A 442 18.00 11.43 16.92
N SER A 443 19.12 10.81 16.55
CA SER A 443 19.17 9.53 15.85
C SER A 443 18.62 8.36 16.67
N PHE A 444 18.58 8.46 18.00
CA PHE A 444 17.96 7.43 18.86
C PHE A 444 16.46 7.25 18.60
N ALA A 445 15.78 8.29 18.09
CA ALA A 445 14.39 8.22 17.69
C ALA A 445 14.18 7.71 16.24
N GLY A 446 15.27 7.41 15.52
CA GLY A 446 15.27 6.88 14.15
C GLY A 446 16.24 7.61 13.22
N ALA A 447 16.84 6.91 12.25
CA ALA A 447 17.79 7.47 11.27
C ALA A 447 17.17 8.55 10.36
N SER A 448 15.86 8.53 10.19
CA SER A 448 15.10 9.54 9.46
C SER A 448 15.21 10.95 10.06
N LEU A 449 15.29 11.09 11.39
CA LEU A 449 15.38 12.38 12.07
C LEU A 449 16.70 13.12 11.83
N PRO A 450 17.90 12.54 12.02
CA PRO A 450 19.16 13.22 11.76
C PRO A 450 19.31 13.61 10.28
N ILE A 451 18.78 12.79 9.35
CA ILE A 451 18.76 13.14 7.92
C ILE A 451 17.89 14.38 7.67
N ALA A 452 16.72 14.46 8.31
CA ALA A 452 15.86 15.64 8.23
C ALA A 452 16.52 16.88 8.85
N MET A 453 17.18 16.73 10.01
CA MET A 453 17.93 17.83 10.65
C MET A 453 19.09 18.31 9.79
N PHE A 454 19.83 17.40 9.17
CA PHE A 454 20.90 17.72 8.25
C PHE A 454 20.39 18.45 6.99
N SER A 455 19.25 18.05 6.44
CA SER A 455 18.61 18.74 5.31
C SER A 455 18.24 20.19 5.66
N ASP A 456 17.74 20.43 6.87
CA ASP A 456 17.43 21.78 7.34
C ASP A 456 18.70 22.60 7.60
N LEU A 457 19.72 22.00 8.23
CA LEU A 457 21.03 22.62 8.45
C LEU A 457 21.70 23.02 7.13
N LEU A 458 21.66 22.15 6.11
CA LEU A 458 22.13 22.47 4.76
C LEU A 458 21.41 23.68 4.14
N SER A 459 20.12 23.88 4.45
CA SER A 459 19.36 25.07 4.03
C SER A 459 19.95 26.36 4.58
N VAL A 460 20.25 26.34 5.89
CA VAL A 460 20.78 27.49 6.60
C VAL A 460 22.18 27.82 6.10
N LEU A 461 23.03 26.79 5.94
CA LEU A 461 24.42 26.95 5.54
C LEU A 461 24.60 27.46 4.10
N THR A 462 23.60 27.26 3.23
CA THR A 462 23.66 27.64 1.81
C THR A 462 22.82 28.86 1.45
N ILE A 463 22.38 29.64 2.44
CA ILE A 463 21.50 30.81 2.22
C ILE A 463 22.16 31.91 1.36
N HIS A 464 23.47 32.10 1.49
CA HIS A 464 24.23 33.05 0.68
C HIS A 464 24.24 32.68 -0.81
N ILE A 465 24.38 31.39 -1.15
CA ILE A 465 24.27 30.89 -2.54
C ILE A 465 22.87 31.12 -3.09
N TYR A 466 21.84 30.92 -2.27
CA TYR A 466 20.47 31.22 -2.66
C TYR A 466 20.27 32.73 -2.95
N SER A 467 20.87 33.59 -2.13
CA SER A 467 20.89 35.05 -2.35
C SER A 467 21.57 35.41 -3.68
N PHE A 468 22.74 34.84 -3.97
CA PHE A 468 23.46 35.05 -5.23
C PHE A 468 22.66 34.61 -6.45
N TYR A 469 22.01 33.45 -6.37
CA TYR A 469 21.12 32.98 -7.43
C TYR A 469 19.97 33.97 -7.66
N ILE A 470 19.29 34.45 -6.61
CA ILE A 470 18.19 35.42 -6.78
C ILE A 470 18.70 36.73 -7.38
N ALA A 471 19.81 37.27 -6.87
CA ALA A 471 20.36 38.53 -7.33
C ALA A 471 20.78 38.45 -8.81
N SER A 472 21.58 37.44 -9.16
CA SER A 472 22.06 37.24 -10.54
C SER A 472 20.91 36.91 -11.51
N ALA A 473 19.94 36.09 -11.10
CA ALA A 473 18.76 35.80 -11.92
C ALA A 473 17.93 37.07 -12.21
N ARG A 474 17.75 37.94 -11.21
CA ARG A 474 17.04 39.22 -11.39
C ARG A 474 17.78 40.15 -12.35
N ILE A 475 19.10 40.31 -12.18
CA ILE A 475 19.91 41.16 -13.06
C ILE A 475 19.85 40.63 -14.50
N TYR A 476 20.03 39.32 -14.67
CA TYR A 476 19.97 38.68 -15.99
C TYR A 476 18.60 38.81 -16.65
N ASN A 477 17.52 38.55 -15.91
CA ASN A 477 16.15 38.70 -16.42
C ASN A 477 15.83 40.16 -16.80
N TRP A 478 16.28 41.11 -15.98
CA TRP A 478 16.10 42.54 -16.27
C TRP A 478 16.86 42.94 -17.53
N GLN A 479 18.10 42.49 -17.68
CA GLN A 479 18.92 42.73 -18.87
C GLN A 479 18.27 42.16 -20.14
N LEU A 480 17.81 40.91 -20.12
CA LEU A 480 17.09 40.31 -21.25
C LEU A 480 15.82 41.09 -21.60
N THR A 481 15.06 41.52 -20.59
CA THR A 481 13.82 42.29 -20.81
C THR A 481 14.12 43.63 -21.47
N ILE A 482 15.17 44.34 -21.02
CA ILE A 482 15.61 45.60 -21.65
C ILE A 482 16.07 45.37 -23.09
N ILE A 483 16.87 44.33 -23.35
CA ILE A 483 17.32 43.99 -24.71
C ILE A 483 16.12 43.74 -25.62
N ILE A 484 15.11 43.00 -25.16
CA ILE A 484 13.89 42.73 -25.94
C ILE A 484 13.12 44.03 -26.21
N SER A 485 12.98 44.91 -25.21
CA SER A 485 12.33 46.21 -25.37
C SER A 485 13.08 47.12 -26.35
N LEU A 486 14.40 47.19 -26.27
CA LEU A 486 15.23 47.99 -27.18
C LEU A 486 15.25 47.40 -28.60
N PHE A 487 15.24 46.07 -28.72
CA PHE A 487 15.08 45.40 -30.01
C PHE A 487 13.76 45.76 -30.70
N HIS A 488 12.69 45.96 -29.93
CA HIS A 488 11.44 46.49 -30.48
C HIS A 488 11.55 47.95 -30.88
N LEU A 489 12.19 48.80 -30.06
CA LEU A 489 12.45 50.21 -30.36
C LEU A 489 13.14 50.37 -31.71
N PHE A 490 14.20 49.60 -31.98
CA PHE A 490 14.88 49.58 -33.28
C PHE A 490 14.00 49.25 -34.48
N ARG A 491 13.00 48.39 -34.27
CA ARG A 491 12.10 47.95 -35.32
C ARG A 491 10.95 48.93 -35.54
N GLY A 492 10.95 50.08 -34.87
CA GLY A 492 9.82 51.02 -34.86
C GLY A 492 8.60 50.46 -34.14
N LYS A 493 8.80 49.58 -33.15
CA LYS A 493 7.73 48.86 -32.45
C LYS A 493 7.74 49.16 -30.94
N LYS A 494 6.57 49.11 -30.31
CA LYS A 494 6.37 49.30 -28.88
C LYS A 494 5.48 48.20 -28.32
N ARG A 495 5.88 47.60 -27.19
CA ARG A 495 5.02 46.67 -26.45
C ARG A 495 3.95 47.46 -25.70
N ASN A 496 2.69 47.28 -26.06
CA ASN A 496 1.57 47.86 -25.35
C ASN A 496 1.16 46.93 -24.21
N VAL A 497 1.50 47.31 -22.97
CA VAL A 497 1.24 46.51 -21.76
C VAL A 497 -0.27 46.34 -21.52
N LEU A 498 -1.08 47.35 -21.82
CA LEU A 498 -2.53 47.34 -21.57
C LEU A 498 -3.28 46.37 -22.50
N ARG A 499 -2.82 46.23 -23.75
CA ARG A 499 -3.43 45.34 -24.76
C ARG A 499 -2.62 44.07 -25.04
N ASN A 500 -1.54 43.86 -24.29
CA ASN A 500 -0.62 42.71 -24.39
C ASN A 500 -0.18 42.39 -25.84
N ARG A 501 0.03 43.42 -26.67
CA ARG A 501 0.39 43.31 -28.11
C ARG A 501 1.56 44.21 -28.48
N ILE A 502 2.10 44.04 -29.68
CA ILE A 502 3.19 44.88 -30.22
C ILE A 502 2.56 45.83 -31.25
N ASP A 503 2.63 47.13 -30.97
CA ASP A 503 2.12 48.20 -31.83
C ASP A 503 3.30 48.87 -32.58
N SER A 504 3.07 49.40 -33.78
CA SER A 504 4.01 50.32 -34.43
C SER A 504 3.98 51.65 -33.72
N CYS A 505 5.15 52.28 -33.55
CA CYS A 505 5.30 53.58 -32.94
C CYS A 505 6.30 54.37 -33.76
N ASP A 506 5.93 55.58 -34.16
CA ASP A 506 6.83 56.48 -34.86
C ASP A 506 7.78 57.08 -33.81
N TYR A 507 9.06 56.79 -33.94
CA TYR A 507 10.12 57.30 -33.07
C TYR A 507 10.96 58.31 -33.84
N ASP A 508 11.37 59.38 -33.18
CA ASP A 508 12.30 60.36 -33.75
C ASP A 508 13.69 59.73 -33.95
N LEU A 509 14.46 60.26 -34.91
CA LEU A 509 15.82 59.78 -35.22
C LEU A 509 16.72 59.74 -33.96
N ASP A 510 16.62 60.74 -33.09
CA ASP A 510 17.42 60.83 -31.87
C ASP A 510 17.08 59.71 -30.88
N GLN A 511 15.79 59.36 -30.75
CA GLN A 511 15.32 58.27 -29.88
C GLN A 511 15.77 56.91 -30.41
N LEU A 512 15.74 56.74 -31.74
CA LEU A 512 16.22 55.53 -32.39
C LEU A 512 17.73 55.39 -32.24
N LEU A 513 18.49 56.47 -32.41
CA LEU A 513 19.95 56.49 -32.23
C LEU A 513 20.35 56.17 -30.78
N LEU A 514 19.71 56.82 -29.80
CA LEU A 514 19.97 56.55 -28.38
C LEU A 514 19.63 55.11 -28.00
N GLY A 515 18.48 54.61 -28.47
CA GLY A 515 18.07 53.22 -28.30
C GLY A 515 19.06 52.24 -28.93
N THR A 516 19.66 52.64 -30.05
CA THR A 516 20.67 51.86 -30.77
C THR A 516 21.94 51.69 -29.95
N ILE A 517 22.46 52.79 -29.43
CA ILE A 517 23.68 52.81 -28.61
C ILE A 517 23.46 52.03 -27.31
N LEU A 518 22.32 52.22 -26.65
CA LEU A 518 22.01 51.51 -25.42
C LEU A 518 21.87 50.01 -25.65
N PHE A 519 21.25 49.59 -26.76
CA PHE A 519 21.15 48.17 -27.09
C PHE A 519 22.50 47.54 -27.34
N THR A 520 23.35 48.15 -28.17
CA THR A 520 24.66 47.58 -28.50
C THR A 520 25.49 47.43 -27.22
N LEU A 521 25.47 48.43 -26.34
CA LEU A 521 26.11 48.38 -25.03
C LEU A 521 25.59 47.21 -24.19
N ILE A 522 24.27 47.10 -23.97
CA ILE A 522 23.70 46.07 -23.10
C ILE A 522 23.90 44.66 -23.68
N VAL A 523 23.85 44.49 -25.01
CA VAL A 523 24.13 43.22 -25.69
C VAL A 523 25.59 42.80 -25.48
N PHE A 524 26.55 43.73 -25.54
CA PHE A 524 27.95 43.42 -25.24
C PHE A 524 28.22 43.13 -23.76
N LEU A 525 27.40 43.66 -22.83
CA LEU A 525 27.47 43.32 -21.40
C LEU A 525 26.76 42.00 -21.06
N LEU A 526 25.88 41.49 -21.92
CA LEU A 526 25.07 40.29 -21.65
C LEU A 526 25.91 39.03 -21.36
N PRO A 527 27.00 38.73 -22.11
CA PRO A 527 27.82 37.56 -21.83
C PRO A 527 28.37 37.54 -20.40
N THR A 528 28.82 38.70 -19.88
CA THR A 528 29.33 38.81 -18.52
C THR A 528 28.25 38.41 -17.51
N VAL A 529 27.09 39.05 -17.54
CA VAL A 529 25.98 38.75 -16.61
C VAL A 529 25.49 37.30 -16.76
N ALA A 530 25.43 36.79 -18.00
CA ALA A 530 24.99 35.42 -18.28
C ALA A 530 25.91 34.37 -17.64
N VAL A 531 27.24 34.56 -17.68
CA VAL A 531 28.21 33.63 -17.08
C VAL A 531 28.11 33.64 -15.54
N PHE A 532 28.00 34.82 -14.91
CA PHE A 532 27.75 34.91 -13.46
C PHE A 532 26.43 34.24 -13.06
N TYR A 533 25.34 34.49 -13.79
CA TYR A 533 24.06 33.84 -13.56
C TYR A 533 24.14 32.33 -13.71
N ALA A 534 24.69 31.82 -14.81
CA ALA A 534 24.82 30.39 -15.09
C ALA A 534 25.59 29.67 -13.98
N THR A 535 26.61 30.31 -13.44
CA THR A 535 27.46 29.80 -12.38
C THR A 535 26.68 29.61 -11.06
N PHE A 536 25.98 30.65 -10.60
CA PHE A 536 25.17 30.56 -9.38
C PHE A 536 23.91 29.70 -9.56
N ALA A 537 23.33 29.69 -10.77
CA ALA A 537 22.27 28.76 -11.12
C ALA A 537 22.76 27.31 -11.02
N GLY A 538 23.97 26.99 -11.53
CA GLY A 538 24.59 25.68 -11.39
C GLY A 538 24.79 25.26 -9.93
N ALA A 539 25.38 26.14 -9.11
CA ALA A 539 25.55 25.90 -7.68
C ALA A 539 24.21 25.67 -6.96
N ARG A 540 23.19 26.48 -7.27
CA ARG A 540 21.84 26.31 -6.73
C ARG A 540 21.22 24.97 -7.14
N MET A 541 21.34 24.57 -8.40
CA MET A 541 20.82 23.30 -8.89
C MET A 541 21.50 22.10 -8.23
N ALA A 542 22.81 22.18 -7.96
CA ALA A 542 23.53 21.15 -7.21
C ALA A 542 22.98 20.99 -5.79
N ILE A 543 22.69 22.09 -5.08
CA ILE A 543 22.09 22.05 -3.73
C ILE A 543 20.66 21.49 -3.79
N ILE A 544 19.85 21.88 -4.79
CA ILE A 544 18.50 21.30 -4.99
C ILE A 544 18.61 19.79 -5.20
N ALA A 545 19.55 19.33 -6.02
CA ALA A 545 19.77 17.92 -6.29
C ALA A 545 20.17 17.15 -5.03
N LEU A 546 21.10 17.68 -4.23
CA LEU A 546 21.50 17.09 -2.95
C LEU A 546 20.31 16.98 -1.98
N LYS A 547 19.51 18.04 -1.85
CA LYS A 547 18.29 18.00 -1.03
C LYS A 547 17.27 16.99 -1.55
N ALA A 548 17.04 16.93 -2.85
CA ALA A 548 16.15 15.94 -3.45
C ALA A 548 16.63 14.51 -3.19
N ALA A 549 17.95 14.28 -3.15
CA ALA A 549 18.52 12.99 -2.77
C ALA A 549 18.25 12.66 -1.29
N LEU A 550 18.44 13.62 -0.37
CA LEU A 550 18.10 13.44 1.05
C LEU A 550 16.60 13.17 1.25
N ASP A 551 15.73 13.89 0.54
CA ASP A 551 14.28 13.72 0.60
C ASP A 551 13.84 12.36 0.04
N THR A 552 14.52 11.88 -1.02
CA THR A 552 14.30 10.55 -1.58
C THR A 552 14.74 9.46 -0.60
N TRP A 553 15.89 9.62 0.05
CA TRP A 553 16.33 8.72 1.13
C TRP A 553 15.30 8.68 2.25
N LEU A 554 14.82 9.84 2.70
CA LEU A 554 13.82 9.95 3.75
C LEU A 554 12.50 9.25 3.35
N ALA A 555 12.05 9.40 2.11
CA ALA A 555 10.89 8.70 1.58
C ALA A 555 11.08 7.18 1.51
N CYS A 556 12.29 6.70 1.23
CA CYS A 556 12.61 5.27 1.30
C CYS A 556 12.55 4.76 2.74
N LEU A 557 13.15 5.45 3.72
CA LEU A 557 13.08 5.01 5.13
C LEU A 557 11.65 5.00 5.68
N ASN A 558 10.81 5.95 5.29
CA ASN A 558 9.47 6.09 5.85
C ASN A 558 8.40 5.21 5.21
N HIS A 559 8.55 4.84 3.94
CA HIS A 559 7.43 4.26 3.16
C HIS A 559 7.82 3.07 2.27
N PHE A 560 9.05 2.55 2.38
CA PHE A 560 9.46 1.42 1.55
C PHE A 560 8.60 0.18 1.85
N PRO A 561 8.06 -0.53 0.84
CA PRO A 561 7.22 -1.70 1.04
C PRO A 561 8.05 -2.94 1.43
N LEU A 562 8.86 -2.80 2.49
CA LEU A 562 9.82 -3.80 2.98
C LEU A 562 9.11 -5.10 3.34
N PHE A 563 8.01 -4.99 4.09
CA PHE A 563 7.26 -6.16 4.54
C PHE A 563 6.58 -6.86 3.37
N ALA A 564 6.03 -6.12 2.39
CA ALA A 564 5.46 -6.72 1.20
C ALA A 564 6.53 -7.43 0.33
N LEU A 565 7.73 -6.84 0.21
CA LEU A 565 8.84 -7.47 -0.50
C LEU A 565 9.32 -8.75 0.22
N MET A 566 9.47 -8.68 1.54
CA MET A 566 9.82 -9.82 2.39
C MET A 566 8.79 -10.95 2.26
N LEU A 567 7.49 -10.63 2.33
CA LEU A 567 6.42 -11.60 2.15
C LEU A 567 6.49 -12.24 0.76
N ARG A 568 6.73 -11.45 -0.28
CA ARG A 568 6.87 -11.98 -1.64
C ARG A 568 8.04 -12.96 -1.78
N ILE A 569 9.18 -12.68 -1.16
CA ILE A 569 10.36 -13.54 -1.18
C ILE A 569 10.12 -14.83 -0.39
N LYS A 570 9.48 -14.72 0.78
CA LYS A 570 9.20 -15.87 1.67
C LYS A 570 8.09 -16.76 1.13
N ASP A 571 7.00 -16.18 0.65
CA ASP A 571 5.81 -16.87 0.17
C ASP A 571 4.96 -15.97 -0.74
N SER A 572 5.13 -16.15 -2.05
CA SER A 572 4.50 -15.33 -3.07
C SER A 572 2.96 -15.47 -3.13
N ARG A 573 2.39 -16.53 -2.52
CA ARG A 573 0.94 -16.78 -2.48
C ARG A 573 0.19 -15.90 -1.48
N ARG A 574 0.91 -15.20 -0.57
CA ARG A 574 0.33 -14.27 0.41
C ARG A 574 -0.06 -12.91 -0.17
N LEU A 575 0.47 -12.59 -1.35
CA LEU A 575 0.22 -11.33 -2.06
C LEU A 575 -0.38 -11.64 -3.44
N PRO A 576 -1.67 -12.00 -3.50
CA PRO A 576 -2.31 -12.32 -4.77
C PRO A 576 -2.42 -11.08 -5.67
N GLY A 577 -1.93 -11.22 -6.89
CA GLY A 577 -2.07 -10.28 -7.99
C GLY A 577 -3.14 -10.69 -9.02
N GLY A 578 -3.65 -11.92 -8.93
CA GLY A 578 -4.65 -12.48 -9.83
C GLY A 578 -4.62 -14.01 -9.87
N ILE A 579 -5.39 -14.59 -10.78
CA ILE A 579 -5.41 -16.04 -11.04
C ILE A 579 -5.06 -16.34 -12.50
N ARG A 580 -4.44 -17.51 -12.74
CA ARG A 580 -4.16 -18.06 -14.07
C ARG A 580 -4.75 -19.45 -14.19
N PHE A 581 -5.37 -19.74 -15.32
CA PHE A 581 -5.73 -21.09 -15.72
C PHE A 581 -4.66 -21.62 -16.68
N GLU A 582 -4.11 -22.79 -16.38
CA GLU A 582 -3.16 -23.51 -17.24
C GLU A 582 -3.79 -24.84 -17.65
N LEU A 583 -3.94 -25.08 -18.96
CA LEU A 583 -4.38 -26.37 -19.47
C LEU A 583 -3.27 -27.40 -19.18
N GLN A 584 -3.64 -28.54 -18.62
CA GLN A 584 -2.74 -29.66 -18.38
C GLN A 584 -2.92 -30.73 -19.46
N ASP A 585 -1.81 -31.33 -19.89
CA ASP A 585 -1.86 -32.53 -20.72
C ASP A 585 -2.44 -33.70 -19.92
N ASN A 586 -3.20 -34.56 -20.60
CA ASN A 586 -3.78 -35.74 -19.98
C ASN A 586 -2.66 -36.65 -19.43
N PRO A 587 -2.58 -36.88 -18.10
CA PRO A 587 -1.63 -37.82 -17.51
C PRO A 587 -1.72 -39.18 -18.19
N ARG A 588 -0.57 -39.78 -18.55
CA ARG A 588 -0.50 -41.11 -19.19
C ARG A 588 -1.28 -42.18 -18.41
N ALA A 589 -1.30 -42.09 -17.08
CA ALA A 589 -2.06 -42.99 -16.20
C ALA A 589 -3.59 -42.88 -16.39
N LEU A 590 -4.11 -41.68 -16.66
CA LEU A 590 -5.53 -41.46 -16.95
C LEU A 590 -5.90 -41.94 -18.35
N ILE A 591 -4.97 -41.88 -19.30
CA ILE A 591 -5.13 -42.42 -20.65
C ILE A 591 -5.17 -43.96 -20.62
N SER A 592 -4.21 -44.60 -19.93
CA SER A 592 -4.17 -46.06 -19.81
C SER A 592 -5.38 -46.65 -19.06
N ALA A 593 -5.85 -45.97 -18.01
CA ALA A 593 -7.08 -46.35 -17.32
C ALA A 593 -8.32 -46.13 -18.21
N SER A 594 -8.29 -45.13 -19.10
CA SER A 594 -9.37 -44.87 -20.06
C SER A 594 -9.43 -45.85 -21.21
N GLU A 595 -8.34 -46.54 -21.53
CA GLU A 595 -8.30 -47.59 -22.56
C GLU A 595 -8.85 -48.94 -22.05
N GLN A 596 -8.73 -49.21 -20.75
CA GLN A 596 -9.20 -50.46 -20.13
C GLN A 596 -10.71 -50.50 -19.84
N GLN A 597 -11.39 -49.35 -19.74
CA GLN A 597 -12.83 -49.26 -19.51
C GLN A 597 -13.49 -48.47 -20.64
N LEU A 598 -14.37 -49.13 -21.40
CA LEU A 598 -15.06 -48.60 -22.56
C LEU A 598 -15.77 -47.26 -22.26
N SER A 599 -15.49 -46.26 -23.10
CA SER A 599 -16.38 -45.16 -23.45
C SER A 599 -16.71 -44.07 -22.42
N THR A 600 -15.71 -43.28 -22.00
CA THR A 600 -15.94 -42.01 -21.28
C THR A 600 -15.99 -40.75 -22.17
N ALA A 601 -16.73 -39.74 -21.72
CA ALA A 601 -16.86 -38.41 -22.32
C ALA A 601 -15.51 -37.64 -22.35
N PRO A 602 -15.33 -36.67 -23.27
CA PRO A 602 -14.11 -35.86 -23.35
C PRO A 602 -13.94 -35.03 -22.07
N THR A 603 -12.86 -35.29 -21.34
CA THR A 603 -12.46 -34.59 -20.11
C THR A 603 -11.25 -33.70 -20.39
N SER A 604 -11.32 -32.44 -19.97
CA SER A 604 -10.20 -31.49 -20.02
C SER A 604 -9.71 -31.18 -18.61
N TYR A 605 -8.39 -31.18 -18.42
CA TYR A 605 -7.77 -30.90 -17.13
C TYR A 605 -7.14 -29.52 -17.13
N VAL A 606 -7.52 -28.69 -16.15
CA VAL A 606 -7.03 -27.33 -16.00
C VAL A 606 -6.49 -27.16 -14.59
N LYS A 607 -5.39 -26.44 -14.43
CA LYS A 607 -4.86 -26.04 -13.14
C LYS A 607 -5.08 -24.55 -12.90
N LEU A 608 -5.71 -24.24 -11.76
CA LEU A 608 -5.83 -22.89 -11.23
C LEU A 608 -4.58 -22.57 -10.42
N LYS A 609 -3.84 -21.53 -10.82
CA LYS A 609 -2.66 -21.01 -10.11
C LYS A 609 -2.86 -19.57 -9.67
N SER A 610 -2.33 -19.24 -8.49
CA SER A 610 -2.19 -17.85 -8.03
C SER A 610 -1.05 -17.15 -8.77
N ILE A 611 -1.29 -15.93 -9.24
CA ILE A 611 -0.24 -15.03 -9.72
C ILE A 611 0.12 -14.09 -8.58
N ALA A 612 1.39 -14.01 -8.22
CA ALA A 612 1.85 -13.05 -7.22
C ALA A 612 1.78 -11.61 -7.73
N LEU A 613 1.56 -10.65 -6.82
CA LEU A 613 1.51 -9.22 -7.13
C LEU A 613 2.80 -8.79 -7.87
N PRO A 614 2.73 -8.21 -9.08
CA PRO A 614 3.92 -7.79 -9.82
C PRO A 614 4.63 -6.60 -9.14
N LEU A 615 5.96 -6.52 -9.26
CA LEU A 615 6.77 -5.48 -8.60
C LEU A 615 6.36 -4.08 -9.06
N SER A 616 5.96 -3.95 -10.33
CA SER A 616 5.44 -2.70 -10.89
C SER A 616 4.21 -2.17 -10.15
N GLN A 617 3.34 -3.06 -9.65
CA GLN A 617 2.19 -2.69 -8.84
C GLN A 617 2.58 -2.43 -7.38
N THR A 618 3.53 -3.20 -6.82
CA THR A 618 4.08 -2.95 -5.47
C THR A 618 4.70 -1.56 -5.35
N PHE A 619 5.44 -1.11 -6.38
CA PHE A 619 6.08 0.22 -6.44
C PHE A 619 5.29 1.26 -7.23
N SER A 620 3.98 1.03 -7.45
CA SER A 620 3.14 1.92 -8.26
C SER A 620 3.15 3.38 -7.76
N GLN A 621 3.15 3.60 -6.45
CA GLN A 621 3.21 4.93 -5.85
C GLN A 621 4.55 5.64 -6.11
N TYR A 622 5.67 4.93 -6.04
CA TYR A 622 6.99 5.47 -6.37
C TYR A 622 7.10 5.80 -7.86
N ASN A 623 6.54 4.96 -8.72
CA ASN A 623 6.46 5.23 -10.16
C ASN A 623 5.60 6.47 -10.46
N GLN A 624 4.48 6.65 -9.76
CA GLN A 624 3.64 7.85 -9.88
C GLN A 624 4.39 9.11 -9.41
N LEU A 625 5.07 9.06 -8.27
CA LEU A 625 5.88 10.18 -7.78
C LEU A 625 7.03 10.51 -8.73
N GLY A 626 7.75 9.49 -9.22
CA GLY A 626 8.82 9.66 -10.22
C GLY A 626 8.29 10.27 -11.52
N HIS A 627 7.13 9.84 -11.98
CA HIS A 627 6.46 10.42 -13.15
C HIS A 627 6.11 11.90 -12.94
N ARG A 628 5.54 12.23 -11.77
CA ARG A 628 5.23 13.60 -11.33
C ARG A 628 6.48 14.49 -11.31
N LEU A 629 7.56 14.03 -10.67
CA LEU A 629 8.84 14.76 -10.60
C LEU A 629 9.43 14.99 -11.99
N ARG A 630 9.43 13.96 -12.84
CA ARG A 630 9.90 14.03 -14.22
C ARG A 630 9.11 15.07 -15.02
N LYS A 631 7.78 15.05 -14.94
CA LYS A 631 6.90 16.00 -15.66
C LYS A 631 7.10 17.44 -15.18
N HIS A 632 7.46 17.66 -13.91
CA HIS A 632 7.73 18.99 -13.38
C HIS A 632 9.10 19.53 -13.80
N TYR A 633 10.18 18.83 -13.44
CA TYR A 633 11.55 19.32 -13.65
C TYR A 633 12.01 19.24 -15.10
N LEU A 634 11.59 18.23 -15.88
CA LEU A 634 11.89 18.14 -17.31
C LEU A 634 10.86 18.87 -18.18
N SER A 635 10.04 19.75 -17.60
CA SER A 635 9.09 20.53 -18.41
C SER A 635 9.82 21.60 -19.24
N PRO A 636 9.40 21.83 -20.50
CA PRO A 636 9.95 22.92 -21.32
C PRO A 636 9.81 24.28 -20.65
N ARG A 637 8.81 24.47 -19.79
CA ARG A 637 8.59 25.70 -19.02
C ARG A 637 9.70 25.95 -18.01
N VAL A 638 10.11 24.94 -17.24
CA VAL A 638 11.21 25.07 -16.27
C VAL A 638 12.52 25.34 -16.98
N PHE A 639 12.77 24.67 -18.11
CA PHE A 639 13.91 24.97 -18.97
C PHE A 639 13.88 26.42 -19.49
N LEU A 640 12.74 26.89 -19.99
CA LEU A 640 12.56 28.28 -20.42
C LEU A 640 12.73 29.28 -19.28
N CYS A 641 12.26 28.96 -18.06
CA CYS A 641 12.47 29.81 -16.88
C CYS A 641 13.96 29.93 -16.57
N LEU A 642 14.68 28.80 -16.57
CA LEU A 642 16.12 28.77 -16.34
C LEU A 642 16.89 29.56 -17.41
N VAL A 643 16.51 29.42 -18.69
CA VAL A 643 17.15 30.16 -19.79
C VAL A 643 16.79 31.65 -19.78
N SER A 644 15.62 32.04 -19.27
CA SER A 644 15.19 33.44 -19.20
C SER A 644 15.53 34.14 -17.89
N GLY A 645 16.22 33.48 -16.96
CA GLY A 645 16.50 34.02 -15.62
C GLY A 645 15.27 34.17 -14.73
N GLN A 646 14.12 33.60 -15.13
CA GLN A 646 12.94 33.56 -14.28
C GLN A 646 13.13 32.54 -13.17
N PHE A 647 12.58 32.84 -12.00
CA PHE A 647 12.71 31.98 -10.83
C PHE A 647 12.11 30.60 -11.09
N VAL A 648 12.92 29.55 -10.94
CA VAL A 648 12.43 28.17 -11.01
C VAL A 648 11.60 27.91 -9.75
N PRO A 649 10.27 27.66 -9.87
CA PRO A 649 9.43 27.47 -8.70
C PRO A 649 9.90 26.22 -7.94
N PRO A 650 10.28 26.33 -6.65
CA PRO A 650 10.64 25.18 -5.85
C PRO A 650 9.43 24.28 -5.66
N ILE A 651 9.64 22.96 -5.68
CA ILE A 651 8.57 22.03 -5.32
C ILE A 651 8.21 22.25 -3.86
N HIS A 652 6.92 22.50 -3.62
CA HIS A 652 6.37 22.49 -2.27
C HIS A 652 6.57 21.11 -1.63
N ARG A 653 7.17 21.09 -0.43
CA ARG A 653 7.42 19.89 0.37
C ARG A 653 6.16 19.01 0.49
N LYS A 654 4.98 19.61 0.72
CA LYS A 654 3.67 18.91 0.72
C LYS A 654 3.47 17.92 -0.43
N ASN A 655 3.90 18.29 -1.63
CA ASN A 655 3.70 17.47 -2.83
C ASN A 655 4.67 16.29 -2.89
N LEU A 656 5.94 16.53 -2.56
CA LEU A 656 7.00 15.49 -2.49
C LEU A 656 6.65 14.42 -1.47
N TYR A 657 6.11 14.83 -0.33
CA TYR A 657 5.89 13.94 0.81
C TYR A 657 4.45 13.44 0.93
N SER A 658 3.55 13.80 0.02
CA SER A 658 2.22 13.20 -0.11
C SER A 658 2.25 11.66 -0.11
N LEU A 659 3.33 11.07 -0.65
CA LEU A 659 3.59 9.63 -0.62
C LEU A 659 3.81 9.09 0.80
N GLN A 660 4.50 9.82 1.68
CA GLN A 660 4.74 9.44 3.07
C GLN A 660 3.43 9.42 3.90
N TYR A 661 2.47 10.28 3.56
CA TYR A 661 1.15 10.28 4.18
C TYR A 661 0.17 9.28 3.53
N SER A 662 0.57 8.59 2.45
CA SER A 662 -0.32 7.69 1.69
C SER A 662 -0.68 6.38 2.41
N MET A 663 -0.03 6.06 3.53
CA MET A 663 -0.42 4.94 4.41
C MET A 663 -1.25 5.33 5.64
N LEU A 664 -1.36 6.64 5.96
CA LEU A 664 -2.05 7.14 7.16
C LEU A 664 -3.49 7.61 6.88
N PRO A 665 -4.49 7.35 7.74
CA PRO A 665 -5.85 7.81 7.50
C PRO A 665 -5.90 9.35 7.42
N ILE A 666 -6.76 9.87 6.54
CA ILE A 666 -6.93 11.32 6.34
C ILE A 666 -7.55 11.96 7.58
N GLN A 667 -8.55 11.30 8.15
CA GLN A 667 -9.19 11.72 9.39
C GLN A 667 -8.65 10.87 10.55
N ARG A 668 -8.08 11.55 11.55
CA ARG A 668 -7.62 10.90 12.78
C ARG A 668 -8.83 10.58 13.65
N ILE A 669 -8.80 9.43 14.31
CA ILE A 669 -9.80 9.06 15.31
C ILE A 669 -9.72 10.03 16.49
N THR A 670 -10.87 10.48 16.97
CA THR A 670 -10.94 11.41 18.09
C THR A 670 -10.55 10.72 19.40
N ILE A 671 -10.06 11.49 20.38
CA ILE A 671 -9.65 10.96 21.69
C ILE A 671 -10.81 10.20 22.37
N GLY A 672 -12.03 10.73 22.25
CA GLY A 672 -13.23 10.10 22.82
C GLY A 672 -13.61 8.78 22.13
N GLU A 673 -13.50 8.69 20.81
CA GLU A 673 -13.72 7.44 20.07
C GLU A 673 -12.66 6.39 20.40
N LEU A 674 -11.38 6.79 20.51
CA LEU A 674 -10.31 5.89 20.90
C LEU A 674 -10.52 5.36 22.33
N TRP A 675 -11.01 6.20 23.26
CA TRP A 675 -11.34 5.78 24.62
C TRP A 675 -12.41 4.70 24.63
N LYS A 676 -13.47 4.91 23.85
CA LYS A 676 -14.54 3.91 23.68
C LYS A 676 -13.99 2.62 23.08
N LEU A 677 -13.19 2.71 22.02
CA LEU A 677 -12.59 1.54 21.36
C LEU A 677 -11.67 0.73 22.28
N LEU A 678 -10.96 1.37 23.20
CA LEU A 678 -10.05 0.71 24.14
C LEU A 678 -10.73 0.22 25.43
N THR A 679 -11.81 0.86 25.87
CA THR A 679 -12.46 0.58 27.16
C THR A 679 -13.71 -0.29 27.04
N GLU A 680 -14.40 -0.28 25.89
CA GLU A 680 -15.56 -1.15 25.67
C GLU A 680 -15.13 -2.62 25.54
N GLU A 681 -15.09 -3.33 26.67
CA GLU A 681 -15.17 -4.78 26.67
C GLU A 681 -16.50 -5.22 26.06
N ARG A 682 -16.42 -6.00 24.99
CA ARG A 682 -17.62 -6.52 24.34
C ARG A 682 -18.31 -7.50 25.29
N LYS A 683 -19.51 -7.17 25.75
CA LYS A 683 -20.48 -8.21 26.16
C LYS A 683 -20.58 -9.19 24.99
N PRO A 684 -20.38 -10.50 25.20
CA PRO A 684 -20.69 -11.45 24.15
C PRO A 684 -22.16 -11.24 23.81
N ASN A 685 -22.48 -10.99 22.54
CA ASN A 685 -23.85 -11.15 22.07
C ASN A 685 -24.14 -12.65 22.14
N GLY A 686 -24.43 -13.14 23.34
CA GLY A 686 -24.94 -14.46 23.59
C GLY A 686 -26.35 -14.50 23.05
N VAL A 687 -26.51 -15.02 21.84
CA VAL A 687 -27.71 -15.80 21.57
C VAL A 687 -27.56 -17.04 22.45
N ILE A 688 -28.19 -16.98 23.64
CA ILE A 688 -28.30 -18.13 24.52
C ILE A 688 -29.15 -19.16 23.76
N HIS A 689 -28.50 -20.13 23.12
CA HIS A 689 -29.18 -21.37 22.76
C HIS A 689 -29.31 -22.20 24.03
N THR A 690 -30.47 -22.14 24.67
CA THR A 690 -30.86 -23.12 25.69
C THR A 690 -31.18 -24.44 25.01
N ASN A 691 -30.46 -25.48 25.42
CA ASN A 691 -30.76 -26.88 25.08
C ASN A 691 -32.19 -27.26 25.46
N GLY A 692 -32.85 -27.97 24.55
CA GLY A 692 -34.01 -28.86 24.71
C GLY A 692 -34.95 -28.67 25.91
N ASN A 693 -36.13 -28.11 25.65
CA ASN A 693 -37.41 -28.80 25.85
C ASN A 693 -38.55 -27.91 25.34
N ILE A 694 -39.40 -28.47 24.49
CA ILE A 694 -40.63 -27.83 24.02
C ILE A 694 -41.62 -27.87 25.18
N VAL A 695 -41.88 -26.72 25.80
CA VAL A 695 -43.12 -26.46 26.51
C VAL A 695 -43.66 -25.13 25.97
N ALA A 696 -44.79 -25.23 25.28
CA ALA A 696 -45.51 -24.06 24.75
C ALA A 696 -46.05 -23.19 25.90
N PRO A 697 -45.98 -21.85 25.80
CA PRO A 697 -46.82 -21.01 26.63
C PRO A 697 -48.06 -20.56 25.83
N ALA A 698 -49.20 -20.72 26.50
CA ALA A 698 -50.50 -20.21 26.12
C ALA A 698 -50.47 -18.69 25.87
N GLY A 699 -51.30 -18.27 24.91
CA GLY A 699 -51.34 -16.90 24.43
C GLY A 699 -51.86 -15.89 25.45
N ASN A 700 -51.46 -14.64 25.24
CA ASN A 700 -52.38 -13.52 25.40
C ASN A 700 -52.02 -12.38 24.44
N ARG A 701 -53.02 -11.98 23.66
CA ARG A 701 -52.99 -10.83 22.74
C ARG A 701 -53.13 -9.53 23.55
N LYS A 702 -52.41 -8.47 23.17
CA LYS A 702 -52.96 -7.15 22.72
C LYS A 702 -51.84 -6.12 22.42
N PRO A 703 -52.13 -5.02 21.69
CA PRO A 703 -51.31 -4.56 20.57
C PRO A 703 -50.69 -3.17 20.74
N GLY A 704 -49.78 -2.83 19.83
CA GLY A 704 -49.58 -1.44 19.36
C GLY A 704 -48.41 -0.69 19.97
N GLY A 705 -47.31 -0.60 19.22
CA GLY A 705 -46.18 0.29 19.51
C GLY A 705 -45.27 0.44 18.30
N ARG A 706 -45.50 1.47 17.49
CA ARG A 706 -44.60 1.89 16.41
C ARG A 706 -43.27 2.34 17.02
N THR A 707 -42.18 1.62 16.73
CA THR A 707 -40.82 2.14 16.93
C THR A 707 -40.01 1.96 15.65
N LYS A 708 -39.58 3.11 15.10
CA LYS A 708 -38.71 3.27 13.95
C LYS A 708 -37.39 2.52 14.17
N SER A 709 -37.04 1.61 13.28
CA SER A 709 -35.68 1.04 13.20
C SER A 709 -34.74 2.07 12.58
N SER A 710 -33.92 2.71 13.41
CA SER A 710 -32.74 3.45 12.96
C SER A 710 -31.69 2.46 12.47
N LEU A 711 -31.51 2.39 11.15
CA LEU A 711 -30.34 1.80 10.51
C LEU A 711 -29.11 2.65 10.86
N THR A 712 -28.38 2.28 11.91
CA THR A 712 -26.99 2.72 12.11
C THR A 712 -26.11 1.95 11.14
N GLY A 713 -25.86 2.55 9.98
CA GLY A 713 -24.89 2.07 9.00
C GLY A 713 -23.46 2.20 9.53
N TYR A 714 -22.65 1.18 9.28
CA TYR A 714 -21.23 1.14 9.57
C TYR A 714 -20.46 2.16 8.70
N TRP A 715 -19.45 2.80 9.29
CA TRP A 715 -18.82 4.05 8.83
C TRP A 715 -17.76 3.88 7.72
N TRP A 716 -17.73 2.75 7.01
CA TRP A 716 -16.77 2.49 5.93
C TRP A 716 -17.42 2.16 4.58
N SER A 717 -18.69 2.53 4.38
CA SER A 717 -19.29 2.56 3.05
C SER A 717 -19.85 3.95 2.74
N LYS A 718 -19.03 4.80 2.14
CA LYS A 718 -19.43 5.72 1.08
C LYS A 718 -18.23 6.29 0.35
#